data_AF-A0A7C6F1L1-F1
#
_entry.id   AF-A0A7C6F1L1-F1
#
_cell.length_a   1.000
_cell.length_b   1.000
_cell.length_c   1.000
_cell.angle_alpha   90.00
_cell.angle_beta   90.00
_cell.angle_gamma   90.00
#
_symmetry.space_group_name_H-M   'P 1'
#
loop_
_entity.id
_entity.type
_entity.pdbx_description
1 polymer ?
#
loop_
_entity_poly.entity_id
_entity_poly.type
_entity_poly.pdbx_seq_one_letter_code
_entity_poly.pdbx_strand_id
1 'polypeptide(L)'
;MMMPLLNRPLHLRLCAGGRSVLPSRLTRFDTGAAFWVGVGLFFVHLVVANAVAEQASLAGDPVKTVQADVDAQSTVAYLLMHQRENGAFGPLGHQHTDLAWNYPAVHALILLGEQIPRPEDCFRNGQDALYKRPGSHNTNFAWDIYQRAQLAVCLNHRGEEGLNLADEWTLQYQDREGRYYFRIPDNLIKKRVAPFCDIPTLAYWVEAIVTSGGQIRNPEMALEFLSARQLPNGAFVDAYRPEDVIENDAHIVATAQAVFVIRSLSQELRRRNECVAWLQSCQDETGGFRWHPHRKSPSNKPDVWYTWAAVRALAYRDAKPSDVNACLHWLNSLQNPDGGFGDRPGWNSRLYSTYYAVHALDILNSDAGGARSAITRKRAVAIQKVVPEGKYQIYQASLKIPPGGPEMVEAARKLRLNFLGVKDNSPNTPAVPVSVPLGYIREKGYPMDVVSIPEQYGHQLKWVGGHPANHVANFFRPLGDSPEVKDFLSRIDEAGRRGLPWQEYAEQVIHPVIQRGSLFYPELDYEMMNAYIVYDDGLEEGFGYNAVIGGLGWPIWDWIRMFPYRERWVGKLPIIVDADAHGEIAKWLEPLDRQRVLYLARSYELPHFLQACREGRTVCVIRGGENKEEIAFYGDPAVVEYVKNHQNDWQWW
;
A
#
# COMPACT_ATOMS: atom_id res chain seq x y z
N MET A 1 -36.31 24.69 36.69
CA MET A 1 -37.48 24.79 35.79
C MET A 1 -37.08 24.10 34.48
N MET A 2 -37.69 22.93 34.22
CA MET A 2 -37.69 22.07 33.02
C MET A 2 -36.44 21.92 32.12
N MET A 3 -35.86 20.70 32.18
CA MET A 3 -35.18 19.99 31.06
C MET A 3 -36.18 19.66 29.92
N PRO A 4 -35.68 19.24 28.73
CA PRO A 4 -35.63 17.80 28.44
C PRO A 4 -34.33 17.29 27.79
N LEU A 5 -34.14 15.99 28.03
CA LEU A 5 -33.09 15.07 27.61
C LEU A 5 -33.43 14.33 26.30
N LEU A 6 -32.37 13.74 25.72
CA LEU A 6 -32.29 12.50 24.91
C LEU A 6 -32.52 12.54 23.38
N ASN A 7 -31.47 12.08 22.66
CA ASN A 7 -31.60 10.94 21.76
C ASN A 7 -30.26 10.16 21.64
N ARG A 8 -30.36 8.84 21.83
CA ARG A 8 -29.34 7.79 21.62
C ARG A 8 -30.01 6.66 20.79
N PRO A 9 -29.25 5.71 20.22
CA PRO A 9 -29.46 5.19 18.86
C PRO A 9 -30.41 3.99 18.74
N LEU A 10 -30.97 3.81 17.54
CA LEU A 10 -31.83 2.68 17.17
C LEU A 10 -31.01 1.39 16.96
N HIS A 11 -31.31 0.36 17.74
CA HIS A 11 -31.07 -1.05 17.41
C HIS A 11 -32.37 -1.68 16.92
N LEU A 12 -32.40 -2.24 15.71
CA LEU A 12 -33.51 -3.05 15.20
C LEU A 12 -33.32 -4.52 15.62
N ARG A 13 -34.22 -5.00 16.48
CA ARG A 13 -34.40 -6.42 16.81
C ARG A 13 -35.32 -7.08 15.78
N LEU A 14 -34.90 -8.22 15.25
CA LEU A 14 -35.73 -9.18 14.52
C LEU A 14 -36.64 -9.94 15.51
N CYS A 15 -37.94 -9.94 15.26
CA CYS A 15 -38.90 -10.81 15.96
C CYS A 15 -39.38 -11.92 15.03
N ALA A 16 -39.23 -13.15 15.49
CA ALA A 16 -39.80 -14.37 14.91
C ALA A 16 -41.24 -14.60 15.41
N GLY A 17 -42.08 -15.19 14.57
CA GLY A 17 -43.26 -15.96 15.00
C GLY A 17 -44.53 -15.74 14.19
N GLY A 18 -45.08 -16.83 13.63
CA GLY A 18 -46.51 -16.91 13.28
C GLY A 18 -46.85 -17.67 12.00
N ARG A 19 -47.15 -18.97 12.14
CA ARG A 19 -47.69 -19.87 11.09
C ARG A 19 -49.10 -19.44 10.64
N SER A 20 -49.42 -19.57 9.34
CA SER A 20 -50.71 -20.12 8.87
C SER A 20 -50.71 -20.53 7.38
N VAL A 21 -50.93 -21.84 7.17
CA VAL A 21 -51.81 -22.53 6.19
C VAL A 21 -51.88 -22.09 4.71
N LEU A 22 -51.48 -23.04 3.84
CA LEU A 22 -51.69 -23.15 2.38
C LEU A 22 -53.18 -23.21 1.96
N PRO A 23 -53.51 -22.87 0.70
CA PRO A 23 -53.80 -23.94 -0.26
C PRO A 23 -53.20 -23.73 -1.66
N SER A 24 -53.28 -24.81 -2.44
CA SER A 24 -52.47 -25.17 -3.59
C SER A 24 -53.10 -24.88 -4.97
N ARG A 25 -52.22 -24.88 -5.99
CA ARG A 25 -52.40 -25.02 -7.47
C ARG A 25 -52.54 -23.73 -8.30
N LEU A 26 -51.50 -23.43 -9.09
CA LEU A 26 -51.54 -23.45 -10.58
C LEU A 26 -50.14 -23.14 -11.19
N THR A 27 -49.68 -24.12 -11.98
CA THR A 27 -48.81 -24.09 -13.19
C THR A 27 -47.95 -22.87 -13.59
N ARG A 28 -46.67 -23.17 -13.86
CA ARG A 28 -45.71 -22.59 -14.85
C ARG A 28 -46.03 -21.20 -15.43
N PHE A 29 -45.11 -20.25 -15.20
CA PHE A 29 -44.53 -19.43 -16.28
C PHE A 29 -43.10 -19.01 -15.92
N ASP A 30 -42.21 -19.27 -16.87
CA ASP A 30 -40.82 -18.84 -16.94
C ASP A 30 -40.73 -17.32 -17.22
N THR A 31 -39.53 -16.75 -17.00
CA THR A 31 -39.10 -15.34 -17.23
C THR A 31 -39.37 -14.35 -16.09
N GLY A 32 -38.34 -14.09 -15.27
CA GLY A 32 -38.37 -13.04 -14.24
C GLY A 32 -37.09 -12.85 -13.41
N ALA A 33 -36.07 -13.69 -13.56
CA ALA A 33 -34.84 -13.59 -12.77
C ALA A 33 -33.86 -12.49 -13.24
N ALA A 34 -33.94 -12.04 -14.50
CA ALA A 34 -33.02 -11.03 -15.04
C ALA A 34 -33.34 -9.59 -14.61
N PHE A 35 -34.57 -9.31 -14.15
CA PHE A 35 -34.98 -7.94 -13.80
C PHE A 35 -34.61 -7.55 -12.36
N TRP A 36 -34.57 -8.52 -11.43
CA TRP A 36 -34.24 -8.26 -10.03
C TRP A 36 -32.75 -8.16 -9.73
N VAL A 37 -31.90 -8.77 -10.57
CA VAL A 37 -30.43 -8.63 -10.47
C VAL A 37 -29.99 -7.20 -10.87
N GLY A 38 -30.63 -6.61 -11.89
CA GLY A 38 -30.32 -5.26 -12.36
C GLY A 38 -30.67 -4.15 -11.36
N VAL A 39 -31.74 -4.31 -10.57
CA VAL A 39 -32.16 -3.31 -9.57
C VAL A 39 -31.32 -3.37 -8.29
N GLY A 40 -30.86 -4.57 -7.89
CA GLY A 40 -29.91 -4.71 -6.79
C GLY A 40 -28.52 -4.12 -7.08
N LEU A 41 -28.07 -4.18 -8.34
CA LEU A 41 -26.76 -3.68 -8.79
C LEU A 41 -26.67 -2.16 -8.88
N PHE A 42 -27.77 -1.49 -9.26
CA PHE A 42 -27.85 -0.03 -9.18
C PHE A 42 -27.68 0.46 -7.74
N PHE A 43 -28.22 -0.30 -6.76
CA PHE A 43 -28.07 -0.02 -5.34
C PHE A 43 -26.64 -0.21 -4.84
N VAL A 44 -25.88 -1.22 -5.28
CA VAL A 44 -24.48 -1.42 -4.83
C VAL A 44 -23.55 -0.31 -5.34
N HIS A 45 -23.68 0.10 -6.61
CA HIS A 45 -22.94 1.26 -7.14
C HIS A 45 -23.35 2.57 -6.47
N LEU A 46 -24.64 2.76 -6.14
CA LEU A 46 -25.09 3.92 -5.38
C LEU A 46 -24.58 3.91 -3.93
N VAL A 47 -24.48 2.74 -3.29
CA VAL A 47 -24.04 2.61 -1.89
C VAL A 47 -22.55 2.90 -1.74
N VAL A 48 -21.68 2.48 -2.68
CA VAL A 48 -20.25 2.83 -2.66
C VAL A 48 -20.04 4.32 -3.00
N ALA A 49 -20.80 4.84 -3.96
CA ALA A 49 -20.83 6.27 -4.25
C ALA A 49 -21.31 7.09 -3.03
N ASN A 50 -22.31 6.60 -2.29
CA ASN A 50 -22.82 7.23 -1.08
C ASN A 50 -21.82 7.18 0.08
N ALA A 51 -20.98 6.14 0.21
CA ALA A 51 -19.95 6.07 1.25
C ALA A 51 -18.81 7.09 1.02
N VAL A 52 -18.38 7.28 -0.23
CA VAL A 52 -17.41 8.33 -0.59
C VAL A 52 -18.02 9.72 -0.45
N ALA A 53 -19.31 9.88 -0.80
CA ALA A 53 -20.06 11.11 -0.56
C ALA A 53 -20.24 11.40 0.94
N GLU A 54 -20.47 10.38 1.78
CA GLU A 54 -20.58 10.53 3.23
C GLU A 54 -19.25 11.01 3.83
N GLN A 55 -18.11 10.42 3.44
CA GLN A 55 -16.78 10.85 3.90
C GLN A 55 -16.42 12.27 3.46
N ALA A 56 -16.76 12.66 2.23
CA ALA A 56 -16.59 14.04 1.78
C ALA A 56 -17.59 15.01 2.45
N SER A 57 -18.79 14.54 2.78
CA SER A 57 -19.81 15.33 3.50
C SER A 57 -19.42 15.59 4.96
N LEU A 58 -18.61 14.72 5.59
CA LEU A 58 -18.10 14.94 6.95
C LEU A 58 -17.22 16.20 7.06
N ALA A 59 -16.53 16.60 5.99
CA ALA A 59 -15.76 17.85 5.92
C ALA A 59 -16.57 19.04 5.34
N GLY A 60 -17.76 18.77 4.80
CA GLY A 60 -18.58 19.72 4.05
C GLY A 60 -17.87 20.26 2.79
N ASP A 61 -16.90 19.52 2.24
CA ASP A 61 -16.26 19.87 0.96
C ASP A 61 -17.12 19.35 -0.20
N PRO A 62 -17.28 20.14 -1.28
CA PRO A 62 -18.01 19.71 -2.45
C PRO A 62 -17.32 18.51 -3.11
N VAL A 63 -18.12 17.67 -3.75
CA VAL A 63 -17.65 16.59 -4.61
C VAL A 63 -18.18 16.78 -6.02
N LYS A 64 -17.45 16.28 -7.01
CA LYS A 64 -17.91 16.18 -8.40
C LYS A 64 -17.98 14.72 -8.82
N THR A 65 -19.02 14.40 -9.59
CA THR A 65 -19.15 13.09 -10.23
C THR A 65 -18.45 13.13 -11.59
N VAL A 66 -17.47 12.27 -11.78
CA VAL A 66 -16.79 12.05 -13.07
C VAL A 66 -17.35 10.77 -13.68
N GLN A 67 -17.66 10.83 -14.97
CA GLN A 67 -18.20 9.69 -15.69
C GLN A 67 -17.60 9.60 -17.08
N ALA A 68 -17.31 8.38 -17.52
CA ALA A 68 -16.84 8.11 -18.87
C ALA A 68 -17.37 6.75 -19.35
N ASP A 69 -17.52 6.61 -20.66
CA ASP A 69 -17.71 5.30 -21.27
C ASP A 69 -16.33 4.65 -21.38
N VAL A 70 -16.19 3.48 -20.77
CA VAL A 70 -14.91 2.77 -20.67
C VAL A 70 -15.04 1.38 -21.26
N ASP A 71 -13.93 0.91 -21.82
CA ASP A 71 -13.74 -0.42 -22.40
C ASP A 71 -12.23 -0.75 -22.45
N ALA A 72 -11.85 -1.82 -23.13
CA ALA A 72 -10.45 -2.22 -23.29
C ALA A 72 -9.58 -1.12 -23.94
N GLN A 73 -10.13 -0.32 -24.85
CA GLN A 73 -9.36 0.75 -25.51
C GLN A 73 -9.05 1.90 -24.56
N SER A 74 -9.98 2.22 -23.66
CA SER A 74 -9.71 3.19 -22.59
C SER A 74 -8.60 2.70 -21.64
N THR A 75 -8.51 1.39 -21.39
CA THR A 75 -7.40 0.80 -20.62
C THR A 75 -6.06 0.96 -21.33
N VAL A 76 -6.02 0.74 -22.64
CA VAL A 76 -4.81 0.96 -23.46
C VAL A 76 -4.38 2.44 -23.37
N ALA A 77 -5.32 3.37 -23.54
CA ALA A 77 -5.05 4.80 -23.43
C ALA A 77 -4.52 5.17 -22.03
N TYR A 78 -5.09 4.57 -20.98
CA TYR A 78 -4.61 4.73 -19.61
C TYR A 78 -3.16 4.26 -19.44
N LEU A 79 -2.81 3.08 -19.95
CA LEU A 79 -1.45 2.57 -19.87
C LEU A 79 -0.46 3.46 -20.63
N LEU A 80 -0.81 3.87 -21.86
CA LEU A 80 0.05 4.70 -22.71
C LEU A 80 0.28 6.10 -22.15
N MET A 81 -0.66 6.68 -21.38
CA MET A 81 -0.44 7.99 -20.74
C MET A 81 0.70 7.97 -19.69
N HIS A 82 1.08 6.78 -19.21
CA HIS A 82 2.17 6.62 -18.25
C HIS A 82 3.54 6.52 -18.92
N GLN A 83 3.61 6.44 -20.25
CA GLN A 83 4.88 6.47 -20.96
C GLN A 83 5.52 7.87 -20.85
N ARG A 84 6.84 7.92 -20.68
CA ARG A 84 7.62 9.17 -20.62
C ARG A 84 8.41 9.40 -21.89
N GLU A 85 9.00 10.58 -22.00
CA GLU A 85 9.82 10.97 -23.16
C GLU A 85 10.99 10.00 -23.39
N ASN A 86 11.51 9.38 -22.33
CA ASN A 86 12.56 8.37 -22.41
C ASN A 86 12.08 6.98 -22.88
N GLY A 87 10.78 6.77 -23.17
CA GLY A 87 10.25 5.49 -23.66
C GLY A 87 9.81 4.50 -22.60
N ALA A 88 10.23 4.63 -21.35
CA ALA A 88 9.77 3.79 -20.26
C ALA A 88 8.50 4.36 -19.61
N PHE A 89 7.86 3.58 -18.73
CA PHE A 89 6.65 3.98 -18.01
C PHE A 89 6.95 4.33 -16.55
N GLY A 90 6.18 5.29 -16.01
CA GLY A 90 6.31 5.80 -14.65
C GLY A 90 4.98 6.31 -14.09
N PRO A 91 4.91 6.64 -12.78
CA PRO A 91 3.67 7.06 -12.14
C PRO A 91 3.17 8.38 -12.71
N LEU A 92 1.85 8.51 -12.90
CA LEU A 92 1.24 9.68 -13.54
C LEU A 92 1.60 10.99 -12.82
N GLY A 93 2.03 12.00 -13.59
CA GLY A 93 2.40 13.31 -13.05
C GLY A 93 3.80 13.40 -12.43
N HIS A 94 4.61 12.34 -12.54
CA HIS A 94 6.02 12.31 -12.16
C HIS A 94 6.91 12.17 -13.41
N GLN A 95 8.15 12.68 -13.34
CA GLN A 95 9.09 12.67 -14.47
C GLN A 95 9.85 11.34 -14.57
N HIS A 96 10.12 10.67 -13.44
CA HIS A 96 10.86 9.43 -13.43
C HIS A 96 10.10 8.24 -14.03
N THR A 97 10.90 7.27 -14.47
CA THR A 97 10.51 5.91 -14.80
C THR A 97 11.27 4.96 -13.90
N ASP A 98 10.67 3.81 -13.60
CA ASP A 98 11.30 2.79 -12.76
C ASP A 98 10.68 1.44 -13.11
N LEU A 99 11.43 0.38 -12.86
CA LEU A 99 11.05 -1.00 -13.15
C LEU A 99 9.66 -1.37 -12.60
N ALA A 100 9.37 -0.87 -11.41
CA ALA A 100 8.11 -1.09 -10.71
C ALA A 100 6.85 -0.64 -11.48
N TRP A 101 6.95 0.43 -12.27
CA TRP A 101 5.83 0.89 -13.11
C TRP A 101 5.98 0.40 -14.55
N ASN A 102 7.22 0.27 -15.02
CA ASN A 102 7.55 -0.12 -16.38
C ASN A 102 7.06 -1.54 -16.71
N TYR A 103 7.40 -2.52 -15.86
CA TYR A 103 7.02 -3.90 -16.11
C TYR A 103 5.49 -4.12 -16.14
N PRO A 104 4.71 -3.69 -15.12
CA PRO A 104 3.26 -3.84 -15.15
C PRO A 104 2.60 -3.18 -16.38
N ALA A 105 3.07 -1.98 -16.77
CA ALA A 105 2.51 -1.28 -17.93
C ALA A 105 2.76 -2.04 -19.24
N VAL A 106 4.00 -2.47 -19.46
CA VAL A 106 4.41 -3.24 -20.66
C VAL A 106 3.65 -4.56 -20.73
N HIS A 107 3.58 -5.31 -19.63
CA HIS A 107 2.93 -6.61 -19.62
C HIS A 107 1.41 -6.46 -19.87
N ALA A 108 0.76 -5.47 -19.25
CA ALA A 108 -0.66 -5.21 -19.50
C ALA A 108 -0.94 -4.84 -20.97
N LEU A 109 -0.09 -4.04 -21.62
CA LEU A 109 -0.22 -3.71 -23.04
C LEU A 109 -0.11 -4.96 -23.93
N ILE A 110 0.85 -5.85 -23.65
CA ILE A 110 1.03 -7.11 -24.39
C ILE A 110 -0.22 -8.00 -24.25
N LEU A 111 -0.75 -8.15 -23.04
CA LEU A 111 -1.97 -8.94 -22.78
C LEU A 111 -3.21 -8.35 -23.48
N LEU A 112 -3.22 -7.05 -23.73
CA LEU A 112 -4.25 -6.37 -24.52
C LEU A 112 -4.00 -6.45 -26.04
N GLY A 113 -2.93 -7.10 -26.48
CA GLY A 113 -2.56 -7.25 -27.89
C GLY A 113 -1.94 -5.99 -28.52
N GLU A 114 -1.39 -5.09 -27.71
CA GLU A 114 -0.77 -3.85 -28.17
C GLU A 114 0.73 -4.01 -28.42
N GLN A 115 1.25 -3.25 -29.38
CA GLN A 115 2.69 -3.12 -29.56
C GLN A 115 3.27 -2.13 -28.56
N ILE A 116 4.45 -2.44 -28.01
CA ILE A 116 5.14 -1.53 -27.10
C ILE A 116 5.82 -0.42 -27.90
N PRO A 117 5.53 0.86 -27.65
CA PRO A 117 6.20 1.95 -28.33
C PRO A 117 7.66 2.04 -27.88
N ARG A 118 8.60 2.09 -28.83
CA ARG A 118 10.06 2.23 -28.56
C ARG A 118 10.57 1.17 -27.56
N PRO A 119 10.44 -0.13 -27.87
CA PRO A 119 10.71 -1.21 -26.92
C PRO A 119 12.16 -1.20 -26.40
N GLU A 120 13.12 -0.82 -27.23
CA GLU A 120 14.53 -0.70 -26.84
C GLU A 120 14.76 0.42 -25.81
N ASP A 121 14.19 1.60 -26.04
CA ASP A 121 14.28 2.72 -25.08
C ASP A 121 13.53 2.38 -23.79
N CYS A 122 12.39 1.70 -23.90
CA CYS A 122 11.59 1.22 -22.78
C CYS A 122 12.37 0.25 -21.87
N PHE A 123 13.12 -0.68 -22.46
CA PHE A 123 13.99 -1.59 -21.70
C PHE A 123 15.16 -0.81 -21.09
N ARG A 124 15.92 -0.09 -21.93
CA ARG A 124 17.14 0.63 -21.51
C ARG A 124 16.89 1.60 -20.35
N ASN A 125 15.80 2.35 -20.39
CA ASN A 125 15.51 3.44 -19.45
C ASN A 125 14.54 3.04 -18.32
N GLY A 126 14.08 1.79 -18.29
CA GLY A 126 13.08 1.32 -17.31
C GLY A 126 13.37 -0.06 -16.74
N GLN A 127 14.61 -0.55 -16.85
CA GLN A 127 15.06 -1.80 -16.24
C GLN A 127 15.67 -1.62 -14.84
N ASP A 128 16.02 -0.40 -14.45
CA ASP A 128 16.67 -0.09 -13.17
C ASP A 128 15.70 0.47 -12.15
N ALA A 129 16.03 0.26 -10.88
CA ALA A 129 15.34 0.83 -9.74
C ALA A 129 16.26 1.75 -8.94
N LEU A 130 15.65 2.75 -8.29
CA LEU A 130 16.35 3.85 -7.61
C LEU A 130 17.43 3.43 -6.60
N TYR A 131 17.30 2.27 -5.94
CA TYR A 131 18.17 1.88 -4.83
C TYR A 131 19.50 1.21 -5.24
N LYS A 132 19.85 1.07 -6.52
CA LYS A 132 21.22 0.62 -6.91
C LYS A 132 22.34 1.61 -6.51
N ARG A 133 22.03 2.71 -5.82
CA ARG A 133 23.01 3.71 -5.36
C ARG A 133 23.76 3.27 -4.10
N PRO A 134 25.06 3.62 -3.97
CA PRO A 134 25.80 3.39 -2.73
C PRO A 134 25.09 3.96 -1.50
N GLY A 135 24.91 3.15 -0.45
CA GLY A 135 24.31 3.56 0.82
C GLY A 135 22.81 3.28 0.98
N SER A 136 22.17 2.66 0.00
CA SER A 136 20.77 2.22 0.09
C SER A 136 20.60 0.92 0.89
N HIS A 137 19.39 0.71 1.42
CA HIS A 137 18.96 -0.60 1.90
C HIS A 137 18.52 -1.45 0.69
N ASN A 138 19.31 -2.46 0.30
CA ASN A 138 19.04 -3.36 -0.83
C ASN A 138 17.92 -4.39 -0.51
N THR A 139 16.78 -3.94 -0.01
CA THR A 139 15.77 -4.80 0.64
C THR A 139 14.76 -5.39 -0.35
N ASN A 140 14.43 -4.66 -1.42
CA ASN A 140 13.57 -5.14 -2.50
C ASN A 140 14.31 -5.83 -3.66
N PHE A 141 15.61 -6.13 -3.48
CA PHE A 141 16.46 -6.51 -4.61
C PHE A 141 16.03 -7.80 -5.33
N ALA A 142 15.48 -8.79 -4.62
CA ALA A 142 14.94 -10.00 -5.25
C ALA A 142 13.70 -9.69 -6.11
N TRP A 143 12.80 -8.83 -5.63
CA TRP A 143 11.58 -8.44 -6.34
C TRP A 143 11.90 -7.72 -7.65
N ASP A 144 12.94 -6.90 -7.66
CA ASP A 144 13.40 -6.23 -8.85
C ASP A 144 14.06 -7.16 -9.84
N ILE A 145 14.88 -8.11 -9.37
CA ILE A 145 15.44 -9.13 -10.25
C ILE A 145 14.31 -9.89 -10.95
N TYR A 146 13.24 -10.22 -10.21
CA TYR A 146 12.03 -10.78 -10.80
C TYR A 146 11.42 -9.86 -11.85
N GLN A 147 11.08 -8.62 -11.51
CA GLN A 147 10.43 -7.70 -12.47
C GLN A 147 11.30 -7.45 -13.71
N ARG A 148 12.63 -7.36 -13.56
CA ARG A 148 13.58 -7.16 -14.66
C ARG A 148 13.60 -8.38 -15.58
N ALA A 149 13.64 -9.59 -15.03
CA ALA A 149 13.57 -10.81 -15.80
C ALA A 149 12.26 -10.89 -16.61
N GLN A 150 11.13 -10.56 -15.96
CA GLN A 150 9.83 -10.55 -16.65
C GLN A 150 9.77 -9.48 -17.74
N LEU A 151 10.29 -8.27 -17.48
CA LEU A 151 10.36 -7.20 -18.49
C LEU A 151 11.23 -7.60 -19.69
N ALA A 152 12.37 -8.23 -19.45
CA ALA A 152 13.24 -8.72 -20.51
C ALA A 152 12.51 -9.73 -21.41
N VAL A 153 11.79 -10.68 -20.82
CA VAL A 153 10.98 -11.63 -21.59
C VAL A 153 9.85 -10.94 -22.36
N CYS A 154 9.12 -10.01 -21.73
CA CYS A 154 8.06 -9.24 -22.38
C CYS A 154 8.56 -8.49 -23.63
N LEU A 155 9.79 -7.97 -23.58
CA LEU A 155 10.39 -7.19 -24.67
C LEU A 155 11.33 -8.01 -25.57
N ASN A 156 11.37 -9.34 -25.41
CA ASN A 156 12.28 -10.24 -26.12
C ASN A 156 13.76 -9.79 -26.05
N HIS A 157 14.17 -9.31 -24.87
CA HIS A 157 15.53 -8.87 -24.56
C HIS A 157 16.29 -9.94 -23.77
N ARG A 158 17.62 -9.95 -23.85
CA ARG A 158 18.48 -10.93 -23.15
C ARG A 158 18.68 -10.67 -21.65
N GLY A 159 18.05 -9.64 -21.09
CA GLY A 159 18.28 -9.18 -19.72
C GLY A 159 19.51 -8.28 -19.54
N GLU A 160 19.89 -8.01 -18.29
CA GLU A 160 21.04 -7.17 -17.91
C GLU A 160 22.37 -7.93 -18.06
N GLU A 161 23.39 -7.24 -18.59
CA GLU A 161 24.75 -7.76 -18.64
C GLU A 161 25.32 -7.96 -17.23
N GLY A 162 25.85 -9.16 -16.96
CA GLY A 162 26.56 -9.47 -15.71
C GLY A 162 25.72 -10.10 -14.61
N LEU A 163 24.38 -10.00 -14.64
CA LEU A 163 23.54 -10.77 -13.72
C LEU A 163 23.49 -12.25 -14.14
N ASN A 164 23.40 -12.55 -15.44
CA ASN A 164 23.43 -13.90 -16.01
C ASN A 164 22.39 -14.87 -15.38
N LEU A 165 21.13 -14.45 -15.32
CA LEU A 165 20.04 -15.28 -14.77
C LEU A 165 19.80 -16.58 -15.55
N ALA A 166 20.22 -16.64 -16.82
CA ALA A 166 20.15 -17.83 -17.67
C ALA A 166 21.18 -18.92 -17.30
N ASP A 167 22.11 -18.64 -16.39
CA ASP A 167 23.08 -19.61 -15.91
C ASP A 167 22.46 -20.59 -14.87
N GLU A 168 23.30 -21.47 -14.32
CA GLU A 168 22.94 -22.27 -13.16
C GLU A 168 23.13 -21.50 -11.84
N TRP A 169 22.12 -21.55 -10.99
CA TRP A 169 22.06 -20.88 -9.70
C TRP A 169 21.85 -21.86 -8.55
N THR A 170 22.32 -21.48 -7.36
CA THR A 170 22.10 -22.20 -6.11
C THR A 170 21.25 -21.36 -5.17
N LEU A 171 20.14 -21.92 -4.68
CA LEU A 171 19.30 -21.30 -3.66
C LEU A 171 19.98 -21.39 -2.29
N GLN A 172 19.91 -20.32 -1.50
CA GLN A 172 20.42 -20.31 -0.14
C GLN A 172 19.43 -19.64 0.82
N TYR A 173 18.87 -20.40 1.76
CA TYR A 173 18.10 -19.81 2.85
C TYR A 173 19.01 -18.98 3.78
N GLN A 174 18.53 -17.82 4.19
CA GLN A 174 19.20 -16.93 5.13
C GLN A 174 18.21 -16.45 6.19
N ASP A 175 18.50 -16.75 7.45
CA ASP A 175 17.78 -16.15 8.58
C ASP A 175 18.11 -14.64 8.63
N ARG A 176 17.09 -13.81 8.84
CA ARG A 176 17.22 -12.36 9.02
C ARG A 176 17.84 -11.97 10.36
N GLU A 177 18.01 -12.91 11.28
CA GLU A 177 18.57 -12.72 12.62
C GLU A 177 17.83 -11.61 13.41
N GLY A 178 16.50 -11.56 13.25
CA GLY A 178 15.64 -10.55 13.86
C GLY A 178 15.76 -9.13 13.28
N ARG A 179 16.52 -8.93 12.19
CA ARG A 179 16.56 -7.65 11.48
C ARG A 179 15.24 -7.44 10.77
N TYR A 180 14.72 -6.22 10.82
CA TYR A 180 13.48 -5.84 10.15
C TYR A 180 13.61 -5.81 8.61
N TYR A 181 14.83 -5.90 8.08
CA TYR A 181 15.12 -5.87 6.66
C TYR A 181 16.06 -6.99 6.23
N PHE A 182 15.88 -7.49 5.01
CA PHE A 182 16.73 -8.52 4.42
C PHE A 182 17.81 -7.90 3.54
N ARG A 183 19.09 -8.13 3.87
CA ARG A 183 20.22 -7.62 3.08
C ARG A 183 20.81 -8.73 2.22
N ILE A 184 20.76 -8.56 0.91
CA ILE A 184 21.37 -9.47 -0.05
C ILE A 184 22.86 -9.12 -0.24
N PRO A 185 23.80 -10.04 0.06
CA PRO A 185 25.22 -9.80 -0.15
C PRO A 185 25.64 -9.88 -1.63
N ASP A 186 26.25 -8.82 -2.17
CA ASP A 186 26.70 -8.75 -3.58
C ASP A 186 27.64 -9.90 -3.99
N ASN A 187 28.43 -10.41 -3.05
CA ASN A 187 29.35 -11.52 -3.29
C ASN A 187 28.64 -12.85 -3.55
N LEU A 188 27.41 -13.03 -3.06
CA LEU A 188 26.60 -14.22 -3.35
C LEU A 188 26.09 -14.19 -4.79
N ILE A 189 25.63 -13.02 -5.24
CA ILE A 189 25.14 -12.83 -6.61
C ILE A 189 26.25 -13.11 -7.62
N LYS A 190 27.46 -12.59 -7.38
CA LYS A 190 28.64 -12.89 -8.22
C LYS A 190 29.00 -14.38 -8.29
N LYS A 191 28.61 -15.15 -7.28
CA LYS A 191 28.80 -16.61 -7.22
C LYS A 191 27.59 -17.39 -7.73
N ARG A 192 26.57 -16.71 -8.28
CA ARG A 192 25.28 -17.28 -8.69
C ARG A 192 24.57 -18.02 -7.55
N VAL A 193 24.62 -17.41 -6.37
CA VAL A 193 23.84 -17.83 -5.21
C VAL A 193 22.68 -16.86 -5.05
N ALA A 194 21.47 -17.41 -4.99
CA ALA A 194 20.21 -16.69 -4.84
C ALA A 194 19.74 -16.78 -3.37
N PRO A 195 20.03 -15.76 -2.54
CA PRO A 195 19.64 -15.77 -1.14
C PRO A 195 18.17 -15.41 -0.96
N PHE A 196 17.46 -16.16 -0.12
CA PHE A 196 16.06 -15.92 0.21
C PHE A 196 15.82 -16.14 1.71
N CYS A 197 14.75 -15.56 2.24
CA CYS A 197 14.43 -15.62 3.69
C CYS A 197 12.94 -15.88 3.99
N ASP A 198 12.09 -15.78 2.98
CA ASP A 198 10.64 -15.92 3.06
C ASP A 198 10.10 -16.49 1.74
N ILE A 199 8.79 -16.76 1.69
CA ILE A 199 8.14 -17.28 0.47
C ILE A 199 8.21 -16.27 -0.69
N PRO A 200 7.95 -14.96 -0.50
CA PRO A 200 8.06 -13.98 -1.58
C PRO A 200 9.45 -13.91 -2.23
N THR A 201 10.52 -13.78 -1.44
CA THR A 201 11.90 -13.69 -1.95
C THR A 201 12.33 -14.98 -2.64
N LEU A 202 11.90 -16.14 -2.14
CA LEU A 202 12.10 -17.43 -2.82
C LEU A 202 11.42 -17.44 -4.18
N ALA A 203 10.15 -17.02 -4.24
CA ALA A 203 9.38 -16.98 -5.47
C ALA A 203 9.99 -16.02 -6.50
N TYR A 204 10.43 -14.83 -6.07
CA TYR A 204 11.06 -13.86 -6.96
C TYR A 204 12.32 -14.42 -7.60
N TRP A 205 13.21 -15.06 -6.81
CA TRP A 205 14.41 -15.69 -7.36
C TRP A 205 14.11 -16.83 -8.33
N VAL A 206 13.26 -17.77 -7.90
CA VAL A 206 12.93 -18.95 -8.72
C VAL A 206 12.30 -18.54 -10.04
N GLU A 207 11.30 -17.66 -10.00
CA GLU A 207 10.62 -17.18 -11.20
C GLU A 207 11.58 -16.39 -12.09
N ALA A 208 12.46 -15.54 -11.53
CA ALA A 208 13.43 -14.79 -12.32
C ALA A 208 14.41 -15.70 -13.07
N ILE A 209 14.98 -16.69 -12.38
CA ILE A 209 15.96 -17.63 -12.94
C ILE A 209 15.28 -18.49 -14.03
N VAL A 210 14.17 -19.14 -13.70
CA VAL A 210 13.49 -20.07 -14.61
C VAL A 210 12.93 -19.35 -15.84
N THR A 211 12.31 -18.18 -15.66
CA THR A 211 11.79 -17.38 -16.78
C THR A 211 12.91 -16.89 -17.71
N SER A 212 14.11 -16.68 -17.18
CA SER A 212 15.31 -16.33 -17.98
C SER A 212 15.95 -17.53 -18.68
N GLY A 213 15.43 -18.75 -18.51
CA GLY A 213 16.01 -19.99 -19.04
C GLY A 213 17.11 -20.60 -18.17
N GLY A 214 17.34 -20.08 -16.97
CA GLY A 214 18.32 -20.60 -16.03
C GLY A 214 17.85 -21.84 -15.29
N GLN A 215 18.76 -22.45 -14.54
CA GLN A 215 18.52 -23.69 -13.81
C GLN A 215 18.87 -23.55 -12.34
N ILE A 216 18.11 -24.25 -11.49
CA ILE A 216 18.33 -24.30 -10.05
C ILE A 216 18.98 -25.64 -9.70
N ARG A 217 20.19 -25.58 -9.15
CA ARG A 217 21.01 -26.77 -8.85
C ARG A 217 20.49 -27.60 -7.68
N ASN A 218 19.81 -26.95 -6.74
CA ASN A 218 19.37 -27.53 -5.47
C ASN A 218 17.88 -27.26 -5.20
N PRO A 219 16.96 -27.74 -6.07
CA PRO A 219 15.52 -27.49 -5.93
C PRO A 219 14.95 -28.00 -4.59
N GLU A 220 15.57 -29.02 -3.98
CA GLU A 220 15.20 -29.57 -2.69
C GLU A 220 15.19 -28.52 -1.57
N MET A 221 16.08 -27.52 -1.61
CA MET A 221 16.11 -26.40 -0.66
C MET A 221 14.78 -25.63 -0.64
N ALA A 222 14.20 -25.36 -1.82
CA ALA A 222 12.91 -24.70 -1.93
C ALA A 222 11.77 -25.60 -1.43
N LEU A 223 11.81 -26.88 -1.79
CA LEU A 223 10.76 -27.84 -1.44
C LEU A 223 10.71 -28.12 0.06
N GLU A 224 11.85 -28.25 0.72
CA GLU A 224 11.95 -28.40 2.17
C GLU A 224 11.43 -27.15 2.89
N PHE A 225 11.87 -25.97 2.44
CA PHE A 225 11.44 -24.68 2.99
C PHE A 225 9.91 -24.49 2.91
N LEU A 226 9.33 -24.79 1.74
CA LEU A 226 7.89 -24.70 1.51
C LEU A 226 7.12 -25.78 2.24
N SER A 227 7.62 -27.03 2.28
CA SER A 227 6.94 -28.12 2.99
C SER A 227 6.83 -27.87 4.48
N ALA A 228 7.80 -27.15 5.09
CA ALA A 228 7.73 -26.75 6.49
C ALA A 228 6.67 -25.68 6.77
N ARG A 229 6.12 -25.04 5.72
CA ARG A 229 5.17 -23.92 5.78
C ARG A 229 3.80 -24.24 5.19
N GLN A 230 3.58 -25.48 4.75
CA GLN A 230 2.31 -25.93 4.22
C GLN A 230 1.41 -26.52 5.30
N LEU A 231 0.19 -26.01 5.39
CA LEU A 231 -0.82 -26.46 6.35
C LEU A 231 -1.57 -27.71 5.88
N PRO A 232 -2.28 -28.43 6.78
CA PRO A 232 -3.13 -29.56 6.41
C PRO A 232 -4.23 -29.22 5.40
N ASN A 233 -4.75 -27.98 5.45
CA ASN A 233 -5.73 -27.43 4.51
C ASN A 233 -5.11 -27.03 3.15
N GLY A 234 -3.82 -27.28 2.93
CA GLY A 234 -3.11 -27.06 1.68
C GLY A 234 -2.58 -25.63 1.46
N ALA A 235 -2.99 -24.66 2.28
CA ALA A 235 -2.51 -23.29 2.24
C ALA A 235 -1.07 -23.16 2.78
N PHE A 236 -0.43 -22.03 2.48
CA PHE A 236 0.91 -21.71 2.98
C PHE A 236 0.89 -20.50 3.91
N VAL A 237 1.73 -20.56 4.94
CA VAL A 237 2.02 -19.46 5.86
C VAL A 237 3.41 -18.94 5.55
N ASP A 238 3.56 -17.62 5.39
CA ASP A 238 4.89 -17.00 5.27
C ASP A 238 5.54 -16.85 6.65
N ALA A 239 5.78 -17.99 7.30
CA ALA A 239 6.29 -18.05 8.65
C ALA A 239 7.79 -17.74 8.68
N TYR A 240 8.22 -16.90 9.61
CA TYR A 240 9.63 -16.58 9.83
C TYR A 240 10.42 -17.86 10.11
N ARG A 241 9.89 -18.73 10.98
CA ARG A 241 10.42 -20.07 11.24
C ARG A 241 9.33 -21.14 11.18
N PRO A 242 9.69 -22.42 10.98
CA PRO A 242 8.72 -23.51 10.97
C PRO A 242 7.84 -23.57 12.24
N GLU A 243 8.38 -23.21 13.40
CA GLU A 243 7.64 -23.12 14.65
C GLU A 243 6.62 -21.97 14.71
N ASP A 244 6.73 -20.97 13.84
CA ASP A 244 5.81 -19.83 13.75
C ASP A 244 4.62 -20.10 12.82
N VAL A 245 4.49 -21.32 12.28
CA VAL A 245 3.37 -21.70 11.40
C VAL A 245 2.07 -21.77 12.20
N ILE A 246 1.21 -20.79 11.98
CA ILE A 246 -0.11 -20.68 12.60
C ILE A 246 -1.18 -20.72 11.49
N GLU A 247 -2.21 -21.56 11.64
CA GLU A 247 -3.22 -21.75 10.61
C GLU A 247 -3.92 -20.45 10.19
N ASN A 248 -4.23 -19.57 11.15
CA ASN A 248 -4.88 -18.28 10.90
C ASN A 248 -3.98 -17.23 10.21
N ASP A 249 -2.68 -17.52 10.07
CA ASP A 249 -1.72 -16.68 9.37
C ASP A 249 -1.51 -17.14 7.92
N ALA A 250 -2.26 -18.16 7.47
CA ALA A 250 -2.29 -18.54 6.05
C ALA A 250 -2.67 -17.34 5.19
N HIS A 251 -2.01 -17.20 4.04
CA HIS A 251 -2.21 -16.03 3.20
C HIS A 251 -2.26 -16.43 1.72
N ILE A 252 -3.17 -15.81 0.97
CA ILE A 252 -3.42 -16.17 -0.43
C ILE A 252 -2.21 -15.93 -1.33
N VAL A 253 -1.48 -14.84 -1.09
CA VAL A 253 -0.26 -14.50 -1.86
C VAL A 253 0.86 -15.50 -1.58
N ALA A 254 1.12 -15.84 -0.32
CA ALA A 254 2.12 -16.85 0.05
C ALA A 254 1.76 -18.22 -0.55
N THR A 255 0.48 -18.59 -0.50
CA THR A 255 -0.04 -19.81 -1.12
C THR A 255 0.18 -19.80 -2.64
N ALA A 256 -0.19 -18.71 -3.32
CA ALA A 256 0.01 -18.58 -4.76
C ALA A 256 1.48 -18.63 -5.16
N GLN A 257 2.35 -17.91 -4.45
CA GLN A 257 3.79 -17.89 -4.70
C GLN A 257 4.45 -19.24 -4.47
N ALA A 258 4.04 -19.99 -3.44
CA ALA A 258 4.49 -21.37 -3.25
C ALA A 258 4.07 -22.28 -4.42
N VAL A 259 2.84 -22.12 -4.94
CA VAL A 259 2.37 -22.84 -6.14
C VAL A 259 3.21 -22.48 -7.37
N PHE A 260 3.58 -21.20 -7.54
CA PHE A 260 4.43 -20.74 -8.64
C PHE A 260 5.82 -21.39 -8.58
N VAL A 261 6.47 -21.35 -7.41
CA VAL A 261 7.79 -21.99 -7.18
C VAL A 261 7.74 -23.47 -7.52
N ILE A 262 6.77 -24.20 -6.97
CA ILE A 262 6.62 -25.65 -7.19
C ILE A 262 6.42 -25.95 -8.69
N ARG A 263 5.61 -25.13 -9.38
CA ARG A 263 5.38 -25.28 -10.83
C ARG A 263 6.64 -24.98 -11.66
N SER A 264 7.39 -23.94 -11.32
CA SER A 264 8.60 -23.52 -12.04
C SER A 264 9.76 -24.49 -11.84
N LEU A 265 9.80 -25.17 -10.70
CA LEU A 265 10.71 -26.30 -10.45
C LEU A 265 10.23 -27.63 -11.07
N SER A 266 9.11 -27.63 -11.80
CA SER A 266 8.49 -28.82 -12.39
C SER A 266 8.21 -29.93 -11.36
N GLN A 267 7.75 -29.54 -10.17
CA GLN A 267 7.43 -30.45 -9.06
C GLN A 267 5.93 -30.57 -8.83
N GLU A 268 5.52 -31.65 -8.17
CA GLU A 268 4.14 -31.89 -7.78
C GLU A 268 3.76 -31.18 -6.48
N LEU A 269 2.58 -30.55 -6.48
CA LEU A 269 2.05 -29.88 -5.29
C LEU A 269 1.47 -30.92 -4.33
N ARG A 270 2.06 -31.02 -3.13
CA ARG A 270 1.47 -31.77 -2.02
C ARG A 270 0.13 -31.13 -1.63
N ARG A 271 -0.86 -31.95 -1.22
CA ARG A 271 -2.20 -31.47 -0.80
C ARG A 271 -2.88 -30.58 -1.86
N ARG A 272 -2.72 -30.96 -3.13
CA ARG A 272 -3.21 -30.18 -4.29
C ARG A 272 -4.69 -29.84 -4.17
N ASN A 273 -5.53 -30.81 -3.82
CA ASN A 273 -6.98 -30.63 -3.79
C ASN A 273 -7.40 -29.71 -2.64
N GLU A 274 -6.75 -29.85 -1.48
CA GLU A 274 -6.97 -28.99 -0.32
C GLU A 274 -6.51 -27.55 -0.62
N CYS A 275 -5.35 -27.38 -1.26
CA CYS A 275 -4.84 -26.08 -1.68
C CYS A 275 -5.80 -25.39 -2.65
N VAL A 276 -6.32 -26.11 -3.66
CA VAL A 276 -7.34 -25.58 -4.59
C VAL A 276 -8.62 -25.18 -3.84
N ALA A 277 -9.12 -26.04 -2.95
CA ALA A 277 -10.33 -25.76 -2.18
C ALA A 277 -10.15 -24.55 -1.24
N TRP A 278 -8.97 -24.38 -0.64
CA TRP A 278 -8.64 -23.23 0.20
C TRP A 278 -8.53 -21.94 -0.62
N LEU A 279 -7.87 -21.97 -1.78
CA LEU A 279 -7.83 -20.82 -2.68
C LEU A 279 -9.26 -20.40 -3.10
N GLN A 280 -10.11 -21.37 -3.46
CA GLN A 280 -11.50 -21.11 -3.84
C GLN A 280 -12.36 -20.55 -2.69
N SER A 281 -12.08 -20.92 -1.44
CA SER A 281 -12.82 -20.41 -0.28
C SER A 281 -12.45 -18.97 0.11
N CYS A 282 -11.34 -18.44 -0.44
CA CYS A 282 -11.00 -17.03 -0.32
C CYS A 282 -11.85 -16.11 -1.22
N GLN A 283 -12.56 -16.67 -2.21
CA GLN A 283 -13.51 -15.91 -3.03
C GLN A 283 -14.77 -15.60 -2.21
N ASP A 284 -15.18 -14.33 -2.15
CA ASP A 284 -16.38 -13.94 -1.42
C ASP A 284 -17.59 -13.66 -2.33
N GLU A 285 -18.73 -13.28 -1.75
CA GLU A 285 -19.97 -13.04 -2.50
C GLU A 285 -19.88 -11.91 -3.55
N THR A 286 -18.88 -11.04 -3.47
CA THR A 286 -18.66 -9.99 -4.48
C THR A 286 -18.00 -10.54 -5.74
N GLY A 287 -17.40 -11.72 -5.67
CA GLY A 287 -16.64 -12.36 -6.73
C GLY A 287 -15.13 -12.14 -6.63
N GLY A 288 -14.66 -11.16 -5.87
CA GLY A 288 -13.24 -10.96 -5.58
C GLY A 288 -12.71 -11.86 -4.45
N PHE A 289 -11.39 -11.91 -4.31
CA PHE A 289 -10.72 -12.76 -3.31
C PHE A 289 -10.15 -11.95 -2.15
N ARG A 290 -10.39 -12.43 -0.94
CA ARG A 290 -9.78 -11.98 0.31
C ARG A 290 -8.44 -12.68 0.54
N TRP A 291 -7.62 -12.21 1.47
CA TRP A 291 -6.32 -12.86 1.72
C TRP A 291 -6.40 -14.10 2.63
N HIS A 292 -7.48 -14.25 3.40
CA HIS A 292 -7.81 -15.45 4.17
C HIS A 292 -9.34 -15.69 4.17
N PRO A 293 -9.84 -16.94 4.13
CA PRO A 293 -11.28 -17.19 3.97
C PRO A 293 -12.14 -16.72 5.15
N HIS A 294 -11.57 -16.69 6.36
CA HIS A 294 -12.34 -16.48 7.60
C HIS A 294 -11.76 -15.45 8.57
N ARG A 295 -10.66 -14.77 8.22
CA ARG A 295 -9.99 -13.88 9.18
C ARG A 295 -10.82 -12.60 9.33
N LYS A 296 -11.14 -12.25 10.57
CA LYS A 296 -11.86 -11.02 10.90
C LYS A 296 -10.85 -9.91 11.15
N SER A 297 -10.50 -9.17 10.11
CA SER A 297 -9.71 -7.94 10.23
C SER A 297 -10.13 -6.96 9.13
N PRO A 298 -9.99 -5.64 9.36
CA PRO A 298 -10.36 -4.63 8.36
C PRO A 298 -9.62 -4.78 7.02
N SER A 299 -8.39 -5.31 7.03
CA SER A 299 -7.62 -5.58 5.81
C SER A 299 -8.11 -6.79 5.01
N ASN A 300 -8.88 -7.72 5.59
CA ASN A 300 -9.33 -8.94 4.92
C ASN A 300 -10.56 -8.71 4.03
N LYS A 301 -10.39 -7.83 3.04
CA LYS A 301 -11.38 -7.45 2.03
C LYS A 301 -10.94 -7.95 0.64
N PRO A 302 -11.87 -8.15 -0.32
CA PRO A 302 -11.52 -8.41 -1.70
C PRO A 302 -10.54 -7.38 -2.25
N ASP A 303 -9.52 -7.86 -2.95
CA ASP A 303 -8.47 -7.02 -3.52
C ASP A 303 -7.98 -7.57 -4.86
N VAL A 304 -7.56 -6.68 -5.77
CA VAL A 304 -7.15 -7.07 -7.11
C VAL A 304 -5.88 -7.91 -7.09
N TRP A 305 -4.96 -7.63 -6.16
CA TRP A 305 -3.72 -8.39 -6.03
C TRP A 305 -3.99 -9.80 -5.51
N TYR A 306 -4.88 -9.93 -4.52
CA TYR A 306 -5.33 -11.24 -4.00
C TYR A 306 -6.07 -12.03 -5.05
N THR A 307 -6.97 -11.39 -5.79
CA THR A 307 -7.75 -12.00 -6.88
C THR A 307 -6.83 -12.48 -8.00
N TRP A 308 -5.89 -11.65 -8.44
CA TRP A 308 -4.88 -12.03 -9.42
C TRP A 308 -4.02 -13.22 -8.96
N ALA A 309 -3.52 -13.18 -7.72
CA ALA A 309 -2.71 -14.26 -7.16
C ALA A 309 -3.49 -15.58 -7.13
N ALA A 310 -4.75 -15.56 -6.69
CA ALA A 310 -5.62 -16.72 -6.62
C ALA A 310 -5.94 -17.29 -8.01
N VAL A 311 -6.38 -16.43 -8.94
CA VAL A 311 -6.73 -16.82 -10.31
C VAL A 311 -5.54 -17.47 -11.00
N ARG A 312 -4.35 -16.88 -10.89
CA ARG A 312 -3.13 -17.41 -11.50
C ARG A 312 -2.70 -18.73 -10.86
N ALA A 313 -2.79 -18.87 -9.54
CA ALA A 313 -2.48 -20.12 -8.84
C ALA A 313 -3.46 -21.25 -9.19
N LEU A 314 -4.75 -20.94 -9.27
CA LEU A 314 -5.79 -21.88 -9.69
C LEU A 314 -5.56 -22.36 -11.13
N ALA A 315 -5.26 -21.43 -12.04
CA ALA A 315 -4.98 -21.77 -13.44
C ALA A 315 -3.77 -22.70 -13.59
N TYR A 316 -2.69 -22.49 -12.83
CA TYR A 316 -1.54 -23.41 -12.81
C TYR A 316 -1.87 -24.81 -12.29
N ARG A 317 -3.00 -24.98 -11.62
CA ARG A 317 -3.53 -26.26 -11.13
C ARG A 317 -4.76 -26.70 -11.93
N ASP A 318 -4.93 -26.21 -13.17
CA ASP A 318 -6.05 -26.56 -14.05
C ASP A 318 -7.42 -26.41 -13.36
N ALA A 319 -7.51 -25.44 -12.45
CA ALA A 319 -8.68 -25.13 -11.64
C ALA A 319 -9.15 -23.71 -11.95
N LYS A 320 -10.39 -23.42 -11.55
CA LYS A 320 -11.03 -22.11 -11.75
C LYS A 320 -11.53 -21.55 -10.41
N PRO A 321 -11.76 -20.23 -10.31
CA PRO A 321 -12.57 -19.66 -9.23
C PRO A 321 -13.87 -20.44 -9.00
N SER A 322 -14.41 -20.38 -7.78
CA SER A 322 -15.67 -21.06 -7.45
C SER A 322 -16.84 -20.46 -8.23
N ASP A 323 -16.80 -19.15 -8.49
CA ASP A 323 -17.66 -18.46 -9.44
C ASP A 323 -16.84 -17.57 -10.40
N VAL A 324 -16.62 -18.07 -11.62
CA VAL A 324 -15.86 -17.35 -12.66
C VAL A 324 -16.58 -16.08 -13.11
N ASN A 325 -17.90 -16.11 -13.22
CA ASN A 325 -18.67 -14.96 -13.73
C ASN A 325 -18.70 -13.83 -12.71
N ALA A 326 -18.86 -14.15 -11.42
CA ALA A 326 -18.75 -13.18 -10.35
C ALA A 326 -17.34 -12.56 -10.31
N CYS A 327 -16.29 -13.37 -10.50
CA CYS A 327 -14.91 -12.87 -10.57
C CYS A 327 -14.69 -11.91 -11.75
N LEU A 328 -15.15 -12.27 -12.96
CA LEU A 328 -15.10 -11.40 -14.14
C LEU A 328 -15.86 -10.09 -13.92
N HIS A 329 -17.05 -10.16 -13.34
CA HIS A 329 -17.85 -8.98 -13.01
C HIS A 329 -17.14 -8.07 -12.00
N TRP A 330 -16.59 -8.67 -10.93
CA TRP A 330 -15.86 -7.97 -9.90
C TRP A 330 -14.63 -7.24 -10.47
N LEU A 331 -13.80 -7.93 -11.26
CA LEU A 331 -12.63 -7.34 -11.92
C LEU A 331 -13.03 -6.18 -12.84
N ASN A 332 -14.09 -6.35 -13.63
CA ASN A 332 -14.63 -5.28 -14.47
C ASN A 332 -15.13 -4.09 -13.64
N SER A 333 -15.66 -4.30 -12.43
CA SER A 333 -16.14 -3.21 -11.57
C SER A 333 -15.03 -2.24 -11.12
N LEU A 334 -13.78 -2.69 -11.11
CA LEU A 334 -12.62 -1.91 -10.68
C LEU A 334 -12.19 -0.83 -11.70
N GLN A 335 -12.63 -0.94 -12.96
CA GLN A 335 -12.27 0.03 -13.99
C GLN A 335 -12.93 1.39 -13.74
N ASN A 336 -12.10 2.42 -13.63
CA ASN A 336 -12.45 3.81 -13.37
C ASN A 336 -12.66 4.62 -14.66
N PRO A 337 -13.24 5.83 -14.59
CA PRO A 337 -13.45 6.69 -15.76
C PRO A 337 -12.18 7.10 -16.53
N ASP A 338 -11.00 6.98 -15.92
CA ASP A 338 -9.72 7.23 -16.59
C ASP A 338 -9.24 6.05 -17.45
N GLY A 339 -9.97 4.92 -17.43
CA GLY A 339 -9.67 3.69 -18.16
C GLY A 339 -8.82 2.68 -17.37
N GLY A 340 -8.17 3.11 -16.29
CA GLY A 340 -7.38 2.24 -15.41
C GLY A 340 -8.24 1.51 -14.38
N PHE A 341 -7.61 0.62 -13.60
CA PHE A 341 -8.30 -0.17 -12.57
C PHE A 341 -7.76 0.18 -11.19
N GLY A 342 -8.63 0.33 -10.19
CA GLY A 342 -8.25 0.49 -8.79
C GLY A 342 -7.99 -0.84 -8.08
N ASP A 343 -7.30 -0.81 -6.93
CA ASP A 343 -7.07 -2.01 -6.10
C ASP A 343 -8.37 -2.63 -5.56
N ARG A 344 -9.33 -1.75 -5.27
CA ARG A 344 -10.68 -2.04 -4.79
C ARG A 344 -11.67 -1.12 -5.50
N PRO A 345 -12.98 -1.43 -5.54
CA PRO A 345 -13.97 -0.55 -6.13
C PRO A 345 -13.89 0.88 -5.56
N GLY A 346 -13.81 1.88 -6.43
CA GLY A 346 -13.70 3.30 -6.05
C GLY A 346 -12.31 3.77 -5.58
N TRP A 347 -11.28 2.93 -5.68
CA TRP A 347 -9.89 3.35 -5.45
C TRP A 347 -9.28 3.93 -6.73
N ASN A 348 -8.28 4.80 -6.57
CA ASN A 348 -7.57 5.41 -7.69
C ASN A 348 -6.91 4.33 -8.56
N SER A 349 -6.91 4.56 -9.87
CA SER A 349 -6.21 3.70 -10.81
C SER A 349 -4.70 3.77 -10.58
N ARG A 350 -4.01 2.63 -10.71
CA ARG A 350 -2.55 2.52 -10.67
C ARG A 350 -2.09 1.51 -11.72
N LEU A 351 -0.81 1.56 -12.11
CA LEU A 351 -0.26 0.60 -13.08
C LEU A 351 -0.28 -0.83 -12.54
N TYR A 352 0.03 -1.02 -11.25
CA TYR A 352 -0.04 -2.33 -10.59
C TYR A 352 -1.44 -2.95 -10.62
N SER A 353 -2.45 -2.22 -10.14
CA SER A 353 -3.83 -2.70 -10.09
C SER A 353 -4.42 -2.92 -11.49
N THR A 354 -4.07 -2.06 -12.45
CA THR A 354 -4.43 -2.24 -13.85
C THR A 354 -3.84 -3.52 -14.43
N TYR A 355 -2.54 -3.77 -14.21
CA TYR A 355 -1.89 -5.00 -14.64
C TYR A 355 -2.50 -6.24 -13.98
N TYR A 356 -2.71 -6.24 -12.66
CA TYR A 356 -3.32 -7.36 -11.96
C TYR A 356 -4.72 -7.68 -12.48
N ALA A 357 -5.54 -6.65 -12.73
CA ALA A 357 -6.88 -6.84 -13.30
C ALA A 357 -6.81 -7.39 -14.73
N VAL A 358 -6.02 -6.78 -15.61
CA VAL A 358 -5.87 -7.19 -17.01
C VAL A 358 -5.37 -8.64 -17.10
N HIS A 359 -4.36 -9.01 -16.32
CA HIS A 359 -3.81 -10.37 -16.34
C HIS A 359 -4.81 -11.39 -15.76
N ALA A 360 -5.52 -11.07 -14.69
CA ALA A 360 -6.57 -11.95 -14.17
C ALA A 360 -7.70 -12.16 -15.19
N LEU A 361 -8.12 -11.08 -15.86
CA LEU A 361 -9.12 -11.12 -16.95
C LEU A 361 -8.62 -11.96 -18.13
N ASP A 362 -7.34 -11.86 -18.48
CA ASP A 362 -6.73 -12.67 -19.53
C ASP A 362 -6.79 -14.16 -19.22
N ILE A 363 -6.36 -14.55 -18.03
CA ILE A 363 -6.36 -15.94 -17.57
C ILE A 363 -7.78 -16.52 -17.57
N LEU A 364 -8.76 -15.76 -17.08
CA LEU A 364 -10.15 -16.23 -16.99
C LEU A 364 -10.85 -16.32 -18.34
N ASN A 365 -10.34 -15.62 -19.35
CA ASN A 365 -10.95 -15.50 -20.67
C ASN A 365 -10.02 -15.96 -21.82
N SER A 366 -9.01 -16.76 -21.52
CA SER A 366 -7.98 -17.20 -22.47
C SER A 366 -8.57 -17.86 -23.72
N ASP A 367 -9.63 -18.66 -23.54
CA ASP A 367 -10.30 -19.40 -24.62
C ASP A 367 -11.32 -18.55 -25.40
N ALA A 368 -11.54 -17.31 -24.98
CA ALA A 368 -12.59 -16.42 -25.51
C ALA A 368 -12.05 -15.01 -25.82
N GLY A 369 -10.79 -14.93 -26.28
CA GLY A 369 -10.18 -13.71 -26.79
C GLY A 369 -9.46 -12.85 -25.73
N GLY A 370 -9.06 -13.46 -24.61
CA GLY A 370 -8.15 -12.87 -23.61
C GLY A 370 -8.70 -11.64 -22.90
N ALA A 371 -7.80 -10.84 -22.34
CA ALA A 371 -8.15 -9.65 -21.56
C ALA A 371 -9.00 -8.65 -22.35
N ARG A 372 -8.65 -8.39 -23.62
CA ARG A 372 -9.35 -7.40 -24.45
C ARG A 372 -10.84 -7.70 -24.58
N SER A 373 -11.20 -8.98 -24.74
CA SER A 373 -12.60 -9.39 -24.86
C SER A 373 -13.32 -9.46 -23.50
N ALA A 374 -12.57 -9.69 -22.42
CA ALA A 374 -13.10 -9.77 -21.06
C ALA A 374 -13.39 -8.40 -20.43
N ILE A 375 -12.74 -7.32 -20.89
CA ILE A 375 -13.05 -5.96 -20.45
C ILE A 375 -14.33 -5.49 -21.14
N THR A 376 -15.41 -5.45 -20.36
CA THR A 376 -16.75 -5.09 -20.82
C THR A 376 -16.89 -3.59 -21.00
N ARG A 377 -17.52 -3.18 -22.11
CA ARG A 377 -17.91 -1.79 -22.30
C ARG A 377 -18.99 -1.40 -21.27
N LYS A 378 -18.74 -0.32 -20.53
CA LYS A 378 -19.68 0.17 -19.50
C LYS A 378 -19.55 1.67 -19.30
N ARG A 379 -20.52 2.26 -18.58
CA ARG A 379 -20.40 3.60 -18.02
C ARG A 379 -19.69 3.50 -16.66
N ALA A 380 -18.46 3.99 -16.57
CA ALA A 380 -17.77 4.11 -15.29
C ALA A 380 -18.13 5.44 -14.61
N VAL A 381 -18.19 5.42 -13.28
CA VAL A 381 -18.51 6.57 -12.44
C VAL A 381 -17.51 6.62 -11.29
N ALA A 382 -16.95 7.80 -11.04
CA ALA A 382 -16.12 8.07 -9.86
C ALA A 382 -16.57 9.36 -9.20
N ILE A 383 -16.39 9.43 -7.88
CA ILE A 383 -16.59 10.66 -7.09
C ILE A 383 -15.22 11.22 -6.78
N GLN A 384 -15.02 12.48 -7.13
CA GLN A 384 -13.79 13.20 -6.85
C GLN A 384 -14.06 14.35 -5.89
N LYS A 385 -13.14 14.55 -4.95
CA LYS A 385 -13.14 15.71 -4.07
C LYS A 385 -12.96 16.99 -4.88
N VAL A 386 -13.55 18.08 -4.40
CA VAL A 386 -13.28 19.43 -4.90
C VAL A 386 -12.81 20.27 -3.72
N VAL A 387 -11.62 20.84 -3.84
CA VAL A 387 -11.09 21.77 -2.84
C VAL A 387 -11.67 23.17 -3.12
N PRO A 388 -12.44 23.78 -2.20
CA PRO A 388 -13.01 25.10 -2.44
C PRO A 388 -11.94 26.20 -2.40
N GLU A 389 -11.96 27.07 -3.40
CA GLU A 389 -11.11 28.26 -3.46
C GLU A 389 -11.29 29.16 -2.23
N GLY A 390 -10.18 29.62 -1.67
CA GLY A 390 -10.16 30.54 -0.52
C GLY A 390 -10.64 29.98 0.82
N LYS A 391 -11.11 28.72 0.89
CA LYS A 391 -11.55 28.08 2.16
C LYS A 391 -10.37 27.74 3.08
N TYR A 392 -9.21 27.46 2.49
CA TYR A 392 -8.02 26.99 3.20
C TYR A 392 -6.78 27.77 2.76
N GLN A 393 -5.82 27.92 3.68
CA GLN A 393 -4.45 28.33 3.38
C GLN A 393 -3.57 27.08 3.23
N ILE A 394 -2.47 27.20 2.49
CA ILE A 394 -1.47 26.13 2.34
C ILE A 394 -0.35 26.37 3.35
N TYR A 395 -0.20 25.43 4.27
CA TYR A 395 0.86 25.45 5.29
C TYR A 395 1.87 24.33 5.05
N GLN A 396 3.07 24.48 5.61
CA GLN A 396 4.17 23.54 5.43
C GLN A 396 4.59 22.90 6.75
N ALA A 397 4.77 21.58 6.73
CA ALA A 397 5.18 20.79 7.88
C ALA A 397 6.41 19.94 7.56
N SER A 398 7.21 19.70 8.60
CA SER A 398 8.25 18.66 8.62
C SER A 398 8.19 17.92 9.96
N LEU A 399 8.25 16.60 9.91
CA LEU A 399 8.14 15.73 11.08
C LEU A 399 9.50 15.13 11.43
N LYS A 400 9.66 14.72 12.69
CA LYS A 400 10.89 14.11 13.21
C LYS A 400 12.16 14.92 12.93
N ILE A 401 12.05 16.25 13.10
CA ILE A 401 13.21 17.14 13.11
C ILE A 401 13.97 17.02 14.44
N PRO A 402 15.24 17.45 14.54
CA PRO A 402 16.00 17.30 15.77
C PRO A 402 15.41 18.14 16.92
N PRO A 403 15.57 17.73 18.20
CA PRO A 403 15.17 18.56 19.33
C PRO A 403 15.98 19.86 19.35
N GLY A 404 15.36 20.96 19.78
CA GLY A 404 16.05 22.24 19.87
C GLY A 404 15.20 23.36 20.45
N GLY A 405 15.86 24.50 20.70
CA GLY A 405 15.25 25.74 21.21
C GLY A 405 15.23 26.85 20.13
N PRO A 406 15.65 28.08 20.47
CA PRO A 406 15.63 29.22 19.54
C PRO A 406 16.33 28.98 18.19
N GLU A 407 17.50 28.33 18.20
CA GLU A 407 18.28 28.08 16.97
C GLU A 407 17.53 27.17 15.98
N MET A 408 16.91 26.11 16.48
CA MET A 408 16.04 25.23 15.69
C MET A 408 14.81 25.96 15.15
N VAL A 409 14.14 26.78 15.97
CA VAL A 409 12.98 27.57 15.54
C VAL A 409 13.37 28.56 14.43
N GLU A 410 14.49 29.25 14.56
CA GLU A 410 14.97 30.19 13.53
C GLU A 410 15.36 29.49 12.23
N ALA A 411 15.98 28.31 12.31
CA ALA A 411 16.28 27.50 11.14
C ALA A 411 15.00 27.05 10.41
N ALA A 412 14.03 26.52 11.16
CA ALA A 412 12.73 26.11 10.61
C ALA A 412 11.95 27.29 10.00
N ARG A 413 12.02 28.48 10.62
CA ARG A 413 11.41 29.71 10.08
C ARG A 413 12.04 30.13 8.76
N LYS A 414 13.39 30.04 8.63
CA LYS A 414 14.09 30.30 7.36
C LYS A 414 13.68 29.32 6.26
N LEU A 415 13.37 28.07 6.63
CA LEU A 415 12.81 27.04 5.75
C LEU A 415 11.31 27.20 5.47
N ARG A 416 10.68 28.27 5.97
CA ARG A 416 9.24 28.60 5.83
C ARG A 416 8.30 27.52 6.36
N LEU A 417 8.73 26.77 7.37
CA LEU A 417 7.88 25.78 8.03
C LEU A 417 6.89 26.46 8.98
N ASN A 418 5.64 25.97 8.98
CA ASN A 418 4.58 26.43 9.89
C ASN A 418 4.32 25.41 11.01
N PHE A 419 4.67 24.15 10.80
CA PHE A 419 4.38 23.10 11.78
C PHE A 419 5.55 22.13 11.91
N LEU A 420 6.00 21.88 13.14
CA LEU A 420 7.19 21.10 13.45
C LEU A 420 6.83 19.89 14.32
N GLY A 421 7.14 18.69 13.83
CA GLY A 421 7.22 17.49 14.68
C GLY A 421 8.65 17.32 15.17
N VAL A 422 8.92 17.53 16.45
CA VAL A 422 10.26 17.42 17.04
C VAL A 422 10.44 16.10 17.76
N LYS A 423 11.60 15.47 17.61
CA LYS A 423 12.01 14.33 18.45
C LYS A 423 12.14 14.80 19.90
N ASP A 424 11.54 14.13 20.88
CA ASP A 424 11.68 14.50 22.31
C ASP A 424 12.63 13.58 23.09
N ASN A 425 12.92 12.40 22.56
CA ASN A 425 13.94 11.46 23.00
C ASN A 425 14.74 10.98 21.79
N SER A 426 16.07 11.08 21.83
CA SER A 426 16.95 10.54 20.79
C SER A 426 18.22 10.01 21.47
N PRO A 427 18.71 8.80 21.14
CA PRO A 427 19.91 8.22 21.76
C PRO A 427 21.16 9.12 21.67
N ASN A 428 21.17 10.03 20.70
CA ASN A 428 22.33 10.83 20.33
C ASN A 428 22.09 12.34 20.46
N THR A 429 21.04 12.78 21.14
CA THR A 429 20.74 14.22 21.27
C THR A 429 20.16 14.54 22.65
N PRO A 430 20.67 15.57 23.35
CA PRO A 430 20.09 16.00 24.61
C PRO A 430 18.60 16.28 24.45
N ALA A 431 17.78 15.74 25.35
CA ALA A 431 16.34 16.00 25.34
C ALA A 431 16.09 17.49 25.60
N VAL A 432 15.41 18.15 24.66
CA VAL A 432 14.92 19.52 24.84
C VAL A 432 13.40 19.43 24.97
N PRO A 433 12.82 19.80 26.13
CA PRO A 433 11.36 19.78 26.30
C PRO A 433 10.68 20.64 25.24
N VAL A 434 9.60 20.15 24.63
CA VAL A 434 8.84 20.85 23.57
C VAL A 434 8.32 22.22 24.02
N SER A 435 8.16 22.43 25.34
CA SER A 435 7.80 23.73 25.93
C SER A 435 8.83 24.83 25.66
N VAL A 436 10.11 24.49 25.44
CA VAL A 436 11.19 25.44 25.15
C VAL A 436 11.00 26.10 23.78
N PRO A 437 10.97 25.36 22.65
CA PRO A 437 10.72 25.97 21.35
C PRO A 437 9.31 26.59 21.28
N LEU A 438 8.30 25.99 21.90
CA LEU A 438 6.95 26.55 21.94
C LEU A 438 6.91 27.91 22.66
N GLY A 439 7.62 28.05 23.78
CA GLY A 439 7.74 29.31 24.51
C GLY A 439 8.39 30.40 23.67
N TYR A 440 9.48 30.06 22.97
CA TYR A 440 10.19 30.99 22.09
C TYR A 440 9.32 31.42 20.88
N ILE A 441 8.61 30.49 20.25
CA ILE A 441 7.67 30.78 19.16
C ILE A 441 6.61 31.80 19.61
N ARG A 442 6.04 31.59 20.81
CA ARG A 442 5.03 32.49 21.39
C ARG A 442 5.60 33.86 21.76
N GLU A 443 6.79 33.90 22.33
CA GLU A 443 7.50 35.16 22.64
C GLU A 443 7.72 36.01 21.39
N LYS A 444 8.10 35.38 20.27
CA LYS A 444 8.35 36.07 19.00
C LYS A 444 7.10 36.32 18.15
N GLY A 445 5.96 35.71 18.50
CA GLY A 445 4.73 35.81 17.73
C GLY A 445 4.82 35.19 16.34
N TYR A 446 5.61 34.11 16.19
CA TYR A 446 5.75 33.44 14.89
C TYR A 446 4.52 32.59 14.55
N PRO A 447 4.08 32.57 13.27
CA PRO A 447 2.95 31.75 12.81
C PRO A 447 3.40 30.29 12.62
N MET A 448 3.77 29.66 13.73
CA MET A 448 4.35 28.33 13.80
C MET A 448 3.80 27.58 15.01
N ASP A 449 3.65 26.26 14.89
CA ASP A 449 3.33 25.37 16.01
C ASP A 449 4.31 24.19 16.06
N VAL A 450 4.44 23.57 17.23
CA VAL A 450 5.41 22.49 17.47
C VAL A 450 4.82 21.41 18.37
N VAL A 451 5.07 20.14 18.01
CA VAL A 451 4.63 18.96 18.78
C VAL A 451 5.79 18.00 18.98
N SER A 452 5.77 17.28 20.10
CA SER A 452 6.67 16.15 20.31
C SER A 452 6.21 14.92 19.51
N ILE A 453 7.17 14.24 18.89
CA ILE A 453 7.04 12.91 18.27
C ILE A 453 8.17 12.02 18.83
N PRO A 454 7.92 11.23 19.89
CA PRO A 454 8.92 10.36 20.51
C PRO A 454 9.40 9.26 19.56
N GLU A 455 10.68 8.98 19.63
CA GLU A 455 11.31 7.75 19.11
C GLU A 455 11.13 6.61 20.10
N GLN A 456 10.14 5.77 19.85
CA GLN A 456 9.89 4.58 20.66
C GLN A 456 10.68 3.38 20.15
N TYR A 457 12.02 3.46 20.13
CA TYR A 457 12.88 2.34 19.71
C TYR A 457 12.70 1.07 20.55
N GLY A 458 12.19 1.20 21.79
CA GLY A 458 11.88 0.07 22.66
C GLY A 458 10.62 -0.71 22.24
N HIS A 459 9.76 -0.13 21.39
CA HIS A 459 8.56 -0.81 20.94
C HIS A 459 8.90 -1.91 19.93
N GLN A 460 8.32 -3.09 20.14
CA GLN A 460 8.50 -4.26 19.32
C GLN A 460 7.18 -5.00 19.12
N LEU A 461 7.03 -5.64 17.97
CA LEU A 461 5.91 -6.54 17.66
C LEU A 461 6.39 -7.74 16.84
N LYS A 462 5.49 -8.70 16.62
CA LYS A 462 5.65 -9.76 15.63
C LYS A 462 4.64 -9.59 14.50
N TRP A 463 5.11 -9.58 13.26
CA TRP A 463 4.26 -9.57 12.07
C TRP A 463 3.42 -10.85 11.99
N VAL A 464 2.43 -10.86 11.08
CA VAL A 464 1.76 -12.09 10.66
C VAL A 464 2.84 -13.06 10.14
N GLY A 465 2.86 -14.29 10.64
CA GLY A 465 3.96 -15.24 10.39
C GLY A 465 5.14 -15.14 11.36
N GLY A 466 5.05 -14.34 12.42
CA GLY A 466 5.96 -14.39 13.59
C GLY A 466 7.25 -13.58 13.49
N HIS A 467 7.52 -12.93 12.36
CA HIS A 467 8.74 -12.14 12.17
C HIS A 467 8.81 -10.96 13.15
N PRO A 468 9.87 -10.81 13.96
CA PRO A 468 10.00 -9.70 14.91
C PRO A 468 10.24 -8.37 14.19
N ALA A 469 9.72 -7.30 14.75
CA ALA A 469 9.85 -5.95 14.20
C ALA A 469 10.14 -4.93 15.30
N ASN A 470 10.90 -3.90 14.94
CA ASN A 470 11.23 -2.72 15.76
C ASN A 470 11.00 -1.46 14.90
N HIS A 471 11.23 -0.24 15.41
CA HIS A 471 10.91 1.01 14.67
C HIS A 471 9.42 1.11 14.24
N VAL A 472 8.55 0.46 15.00
CA VAL A 472 7.13 0.28 14.69
C VAL A 472 6.23 1.39 15.24
N ALA A 473 6.79 2.37 15.97
CA ALA A 473 6.02 3.33 16.73
C ALA A 473 6.60 4.75 16.69
N ASN A 474 5.94 5.58 15.89
CA ASN A 474 6.01 7.03 15.94
C ASN A 474 4.59 7.56 16.08
N PHE A 475 4.37 8.45 17.05
CA PHE A 475 3.08 9.08 17.23
C PHE A 475 3.23 10.47 17.81
N PHE A 476 2.25 11.32 17.55
CA PHE A 476 2.30 12.69 18.04
C PHE A 476 1.89 12.70 19.51
N ARG A 477 2.49 13.57 20.33
CA ARG A 477 2.13 13.77 21.76
C ARG A 477 1.29 15.04 22.03
N PRO A 478 0.11 15.26 21.40
CA PRO A 478 -0.85 16.26 21.86
C PRO A 478 -1.62 15.85 23.11
N LEU A 479 -1.26 14.71 23.72
CA LEU A 479 -2.10 14.05 24.70
C LEU A 479 -2.25 14.85 26.00
N GLY A 480 -1.52 15.96 26.19
CA GLY A 480 -1.49 16.76 27.41
C GLY A 480 -0.56 16.16 28.47
N ASP A 481 -0.39 16.85 29.60
CA ASP A 481 0.54 16.45 30.67
C ASP A 481 -0.15 16.03 31.98
N SER A 482 -1.46 15.77 31.92
CA SER A 482 -2.24 15.30 33.07
C SER A 482 -1.74 13.94 33.60
N PRO A 483 -1.90 13.64 34.90
CA PRO A 483 -1.59 12.32 35.45
C PRO A 483 -2.24 11.18 34.67
N GLU A 484 -3.50 11.34 34.25
CA GLU A 484 -4.25 10.33 33.48
C GLU A 484 -3.59 10.04 32.12
N VAL A 485 -2.98 11.05 31.51
CA VAL A 485 -2.26 10.91 30.24
C VAL A 485 -0.90 10.27 30.43
N LYS A 486 -0.22 10.57 31.53
CA LYS A 486 1.04 9.90 31.89
C LYS A 486 0.80 8.42 32.13
N ASP A 487 -0.26 8.07 32.88
CA ASP A 487 -0.66 6.68 33.10
C ASP A 487 -1.07 5.99 31.81
N PHE A 488 -1.78 6.69 30.92
CA PHE A 488 -2.09 6.19 29.59
C PHE A 488 -0.81 5.87 28.80
N LEU A 489 0.10 6.82 28.66
CA LEU A 489 1.35 6.64 27.92
C LEU A 489 2.23 5.54 28.53
N SER A 490 2.27 5.42 29.86
CA SER A 490 3.00 4.33 30.54
C SER A 490 2.44 2.97 30.18
N ARG A 491 1.11 2.80 30.12
CA ARG A 491 0.49 1.53 29.71
C ARG A 491 0.76 1.20 28.25
N ILE A 492 0.74 2.20 27.37
CA ILE A 492 1.06 2.03 25.94
C ILE A 492 2.53 1.62 25.76
N ASP A 493 3.46 2.24 26.49
CA ASP A 493 4.89 1.90 26.44
C ASP A 493 5.17 0.49 27.00
N GLU A 494 4.55 0.12 28.13
CA GLU A 494 4.64 -1.23 28.69
C GLU A 494 4.12 -2.29 27.70
N ALA A 495 2.97 -2.05 27.07
CA ALA A 495 2.43 -2.92 26.04
C ALA A 495 3.35 -2.98 24.81
N GLY A 496 3.86 -1.83 24.37
CA GLY A 496 4.71 -1.70 23.19
C GLY A 496 6.02 -2.47 23.30
N ARG A 497 6.58 -2.61 24.50
CA ARG A 497 7.85 -3.33 24.75
C ARG A 497 7.73 -4.86 24.80
N ARG A 498 6.51 -5.42 24.75
CA ARG A 498 6.27 -6.85 24.95
C ARG A 498 6.50 -7.73 23.72
N GLY A 499 6.73 -7.17 22.53
CA GLY A 499 6.89 -7.98 21.31
C GLY A 499 5.60 -8.70 20.91
N LEU A 500 4.46 -8.01 21.03
CA LEU A 500 3.12 -8.57 20.81
C LEU A 500 2.88 -8.98 19.34
N PRO A 501 2.05 -10.00 19.06
CA PRO A 501 1.53 -10.24 17.71
C PRO A 501 0.82 -9.00 17.15
N TRP A 502 0.84 -8.81 15.82
CA TRP A 502 0.30 -7.61 15.14
C TRP A 502 -1.06 -7.15 15.68
N GLN A 503 -2.05 -8.05 15.75
CA GLN A 503 -3.40 -7.69 16.18
C GLN A 503 -3.43 -7.16 17.62
N GLU A 504 -2.76 -7.85 18.54
CA GLU A 504 -2.67 -7.42 19.94
C GLU A 504 -1.91 -6.10 20.08
N TYR A 505 -0.84 -5.91 19.31
CA TYR A 505 -0.08 -4.66 19.29
C TYR A 505 -0.96 -3.51 18.81
N ALA A 506 -1.69 -3.70 17.71
CA ALA A 506 -2.54 -2.68 17.14
C ALA A 506 -3.68 -2.30 18.10
N GLU A 507 -4.32 -3.28 18.73
CA GLU A 507 -5.41 -3.05 19.70
C GLU A 507 -4.92 -2.41 21.02
N GLN A 508 -3.75 -2.80 21.52
CA GLN A 508 -3.23 -2.34 22.82
C GLN A 508 -2.40 -1.06 22.73
N VAL A 509 -1.78 -0.77 21.57
CA VAL A 509 -0.79 0.31 21.40
C VAL A 509 -1.28 1.35 20.40
N ILE A 510 -1.59 0.93 19.17
CA ILE A 510 -1.88 1.85 18.05
C ILE A 510 -3.27 2.49 18.20
N HIS A 511 -4.31 1.67 18.24
CA HIS A 511 -5.69 2.12 18.24
C HIS A 511 -6.03 3.07 19.41
N PRO A 512 -5.59 2.83 20.66
CA PRO A 512 -5.86 3.77 21.76
C PRO A 512 -5.21 5.15 21.57
N VAL A 513 -4.08 5.23 20.87
CA VAL A 513 -3.40 6.50 20.55
C VAL A 513 -4.15 7.23 19.43
N ILE A 514 -4.59 6.51 18.40
CA ILE A 514 -5.40 7.07 17.30
C ILE A 514 -6.76 7.57 17.79
N GLN A 515 -7.42 6.84 18.71
CA GLN A 515 -8.68 7.26 19.32
C GLN A 515 -8.58 8.61 20.06
N ARG A 516 -7.37 9.00 20.48
CA ARG A 516 -7.09 10.32 21.07
C ARG A 516 -6.74 11.39 20.03
N GLY A 517 -6.92 11.09 18.74
CA GLY A 517 -6.77 12.01 17.61
C GLY A 517 -5.35 12.12 17.05
N SER A 518 -4.41 11.28 17.50
CA SER A 518 -3.02 11.33 17.05
C SER A 518 -2.80 10.56 15.73
N LEU A 519 -1.72 10.88 15.03
CA LEU A 519 -1.18 10.00 13.99
C LEU A 519 -0.30 8.94 14.64
N PHE A 520 -0.30 7.75 14.07
CA PHE A 520 0.58 6.65 14.44
C PHE A 520 1.11 6.00 13.17
N TYR A 521 2.44 5.96 13.04
CA TYR A 521 3.10 5.45 11.85
C TYR A 521 4.43 4.77 12.18
N PRO A 522 4.94 3.91 11.28
CA PRO A 522 6.19 3.19 11.44
C PRO A 522 7.33 3.80 10.61
N GLU A 523 8.58 3.64 11.07
CA GLU A 523 9.81 3.95 10.32
C GLU A 523 10.46 2.65 9.83
N LEU A 524 9.78 1.95 8.93
CA LEU A 524 10.18 0.60 8.52
C LEU A 524 10.03 0.32 7.03
N ASP A 525 10.96 -0.50 6.55
CA ASP A 525 10.84 -1.27 5.32
C ASP A 525 9.88 -2.44 5.58
N TYR A 526 8.89 -2.61 4.72
CA TYR A 526 7.93 -3.70 4.81
C TYR A 526 8.19 -4.75 3.74
N GLU A 527 7.94 -6.01 4.10
CA GLU A 527 7.47 -6.96 3.10
C GLU A 527 6.09 -6.52 2.61
N MET A 528 5.87 -6.54 1.29
CA MET A 528 4.65 -6.00 0.68
C MET A 528 3.37 -6.61 1.28
N MET A 529 3.36 -7.92 1.60
CA MET A 529 2.22 -8.57 2.28
C MET A 529 1.91 -7.93 3.63
N ASN A 530 2.94 -7.72 4.46
CA ASN A 530 2.76 -7.08 5.77
C ASN A 530 2.30 -5.63 5.62
N ALA A 531 2.87 -4.87 4.67
CA ALA A 531 2.42 -3.50 4.38
C ALA A 531 0.91 -3.47 4.10
N TYR A 532 0.43 -4.39 3.26
CA TYR A 532 -0.98 -4.48 2.88
C TYR A 532 -1.88 -4.68 4.09
N ILE A 533 -1.50 -5.58 4.99
CA ILE A 533 -2.27 -5.87 6.20
C ILE A 533 -2.28 -4.65 7.14
N VAL A 534 -1.09 -4.12 7.48
CA VAL A 534 -0.96 -3.16 8.58
C VAL A 534 -1.52 -1.77 8.27
N TYR A 535 -1.43 -1.34 7.01
CA TYR A 535 -2.01 -0.07 6.58
C TYR A 535 -3.49 -0.23 6.22
N ASP A 536 -3.92 -1.35 5.62
CA ASP A 536 -5.35 -1.55 5.36
C ASP A 536 -6.15 -1.76 6.65
N ASP A 537 -5.54 -2.34 7.69
CA ASP A 537 -6.11 -2.39 9.03
C ASP A 537 -6.27 -0.99 9.65
N GLY A 538 -5.56 0.02 9.17
CA GLY A 538 -5.64 1.42 9.62
C GLY A 538 -6.55 2.32 8.77
N LEU A 539 -7.15 1.78 7.71
CA LEU A 539 -8.18 2.49 6.94
C LEU A 539 -9.50 2.55 7.71
N GLU A 540 -10.34 3.52 7.35
CA GLU A 540 -11.69 3.69 7.94
C GLU A 540 -11.61 3.83 9.49
N GLU A 541 -12.46 3.13 10.24
CA GLU A 541 -12.42 3.09 11.72
C GLU A 541 -11.58 1.92 12.26
N GLY A 542 -10.56 1.50 11.49
CA GLY A 542 -9.69 0.39 11.82
C GLY A 542 -8.74 0.64 13.01
N PHE A 543 -7.85 -0.33 13.26
CA PHE A 543 -6.90 -0.34 14.37
C PHE A 543 -5.42 -0.25 13.96
N GLY A 544 -5.12 -0.30 12.66
CA GLY A 544 -3.76 -0.26 12.12
C GLY A 544 -3.19 1.16 11.98
N TYR A 545 -2.11 1.29 11.19
CA TYR A 545 -1.43 2.56 10.98
C TYR A 545 -2.27 3.54 10.15
N ASN A 546 -2.36 4.80 10.60
CA ASN A 546 -3.19 5.84 9.94
C ASN A 546 -2.38 6.90 9.18
N ALA A 547 -1.09 6.68 8.93
CA ALA A 547 -0.26 7.51 8.07
C ALA A 547 0.85 6.67 7.42
N VAL A 548 1.28 7.09 6.22
CA VAL A 548 2.30 6.40 5.43
C VAL A 548 3.45 7.36 5.16
N ILE A 549 4.68 6.96 5.48
CA ILE A 549 5.88 7.72 5.08
C ILE A 549 6.02 7.65 3.56
N GLY A 550 6.02 8.81 2.91
CA GLY A 550 6.36 8.96 1.50
C GLY A 550 7.70 9.67 1.27
N GLY A 551 8.11 10.56 2.18
CA GLY A 551 9.44 11.17 2.18
C GLY A 551 10.24 10.80 3.43
N LEU A 552 11.49 10.36 3.30
CA LEU A 552 12.39 10.09 4.41
C LEU A 552 13.69 10.89 4.31
N GLY A 553 14.18 11.44 5.42
CA GLY A 553 15.35 12.32 5.46
C GLY A 553 16.72 11.68 5.17
N TRP A 554 16.74 10.45 4.67
CA TRP A 554 17.92 9.72 4.22
C TRP A 554 18.23 10.03 2.74
N PRO A 555 19.45 9.75 2.24
CA PRO A 555 19.88 10.08 0.88
C PRO A 555 18.96 9.56 -0.26
N ILE A 556 18.06 8.63 0.02
CA ILE A 556 16.92 8.27 -0.83
C ILE A 556 15.65 8.91 -0.25
N TRP A 557 15.33 10.09 -0.76
CA TRP A 557 14.25 10.95 -0.28
C TRP A 557 12.87 10.41 -0.60
N ASP A 558 12.70 9.90 -1.82
CA ASP A 558 11.43 9.38 -2.32
C ASP A 558 11.24 7.92 -1.92
N TRP A 559 10.58 7.75 -0.79
CA TRP A 559 10.32 6.44 -0.18
C TRP A 559 9.19 5.68 -0.87
N ILE A 560 8.28 6.38 -1.56
CA ILE A 560 7.32 5.71 -2.44
C ILE A 560 8.05 5.12 -3.64
N ARG A 561 9.01 5.84 -4.24
CA ARG A 561 9.83 5.26 -5.32
C ARG A 561 10.75 4.14 -4.84
N MET A 562 11.25 4.19 -3.61
CA MET A 562 12.02 3.07 -3.03
C MET A 562 11.15 1.85 -2.72
N PHE A 563 9.91 2.07 -2.30
CA PHE A 563 8.91 1.03 -2.01
C PHE A 563 7.61 1.29 -2.81
N PRO A 564 7.60 1.04 -4.14
CA PRO A 564 6.51 1.43 -5.04
C PRO A 564 5.13 0.92 -4.66
N TYR A 565 5.05 -0.19 -3.91
CA TYR A 565 3.78 -0.68 -3.37
C TYR A 565 3.11 0.32 -2.41
N ARG A 566 3.84 1.29 -1.83
CA ARG A 566 3.29 2.37 -0.98
C ARG A 566 2.38 3.34 -1.73
N GLU A 567 2.53 3.43 -3.05
CA GLU A 567 1.65 4.22 -3.93
C GLU A 567 0.16 3.85 -3.73
N ARG A 568 -0.11 2.59 -3.35
CA ARG A 568 -1.45 2.08 -3.03
C ARG A 568 -2.26 2.97 -2.08
N TRP A 569 -1.62 3.57 -1.08
CA TRP A 569 -2.31 4.37 -0.06
C TRP A 569 -2.36 5.87 -0.37
N VAL A 570 -1.81 6.30 -1.51
CA VAL A 570 -1.87 7.70 -1.94
C VAL A 570 -3.33 8.10 -2.18
N GLY A 571 -3.81 9.07 -1.40
CA GLY A 571 -5.21 9.49 -1.39
C GLY A 571 -6.14 8.62 -0.52
N LYS A 572 -5.61 7.63 0.21
CA LYS A 572 -6.36 6.82 1.20
C LYS A 572 -5.89 7.05 2.62
N LEU A 573 -4.59 7.23 2.81
CA LEU A 573 -3.98 7.66 4.07
C LEU A 573 -3.15 8.94 3.82
N PRO A 574 -2.96 9.79 4.85
CA PRO A 574 -2.04 10.91 4.75
C PRO A 574 -0.63 10.40 4.45
N ILE A 575 -0.07 10.86 3.34
CA ILE A 575 1.33 10.63 2.98
C ILE A 575 2.16 11.72 3.66
N ILE A 576 3.04 11.32 4.57
CA ILE A 576 3.83 12.22 5.41
C ILE A 576 5.31 12.22 5.01
N VAL A 577 6.00 13.26 5.48
CA VAL A 577 7.45 13.39 5.41
C VAL A 577 8.01 13.21 6.81
N ASP A 578 8.95 12.28 6.93
CA ASP A 578 9.73 12.06 8.12
C ASP A 578 11.19 12.48 7.85
N ALA A 579 11.72 13.42 8.62
CA ALA A 579 13.08 13.90 8.41
C ALA A 579 14.14 12.97 9.02
N ASP A 580 13.76 12.06 9.92
CA ASP A 580 14.65 11.22 10.72
C ASP A 580 15.94 11.93 11.16
N ALA A 581 15.83 13.20 11.56
CA ALA A 581 16.98 14.06 11.73
C ALA A 581 17.52 14.01 13.18
N HIS A 582 18.84 13.81 13.35
CA HIS A 582 19.48 13.68 14.66
C HIS A 582 20.51 14.79 14.96
N GLY A 583 20.67 15.16 16.23
CA GLY A 583 21.66 16.14 16.64
C GLY A 583 21.24 17.57 16.32
N GLU A 584 22.08 18.34 15.63
CA GLU A 584 21.85 19.76 15.35
C GLU A 584 21.17 19.98 14.00
N ILE A 585 20.13 20.81 13.96
CA ILE A 585 19.35 21.08 12.72
C ILE A 585 20.21 21.62 11.58
N ALA A 586 21.31 22.33 11.88
CA ALA A 586 22.24 22.86 10.89
C ALA A 586 22.79 21.78 9.93
N LYS A 587 22.94 20.54 10.41
CA LYS A 587 23.42 19.40 9.60
C LYS A 587 22.35 18.82 8.68
N TRP A 588 21.08 19.20 8.90
CA TRP A 588 19.93 18.64 8.21
C TRP A 588 19.22 19.65 7.30
N LEU A 589 19.79 20.84 7.09
CA LEU A 589 19.15 21.87 6.27
C LEU A 589 18.88 21.43 4.83
N GLU A 590 19.81 20.70 4.18
CA GLU A 590 19.57 20.15 2.84
C GLU A 590 18.48 19.06 2.84
N PRO A 591 18.54 18.03 3.70
CA PRO A 591 17.44 17.08 3.90
C PRO A 591 16.08 17.76 4.09
N LEU A 592 16.07 18.74 5.00
CA LEU A 592 14.92 19.55 5.35
C LEU A 592 14.64 20.64 4.31
N ASP A 593 15.34 20.77 3.19
CA ASP A 593 14.96 21.65 2.07
C ASP A 593 14.30 20.86 0.94
N ARG A 594 14.56 19.55 0.88
CA ARG A 594 14.10 18.68 -0.20
C ARG A 594 12.68 18.19 -0.05
N GLN A 595 12.11 18.16 1.16
CA GLN A 595 10.82 17.49 1.36
C GLN A 595 9.91 18.19 2.36
N ARG A 596 8.61 18.24 2.09
CA ARG A 596 7.58 18.86 2.93
C ARG A 596 6.29 18.05 2.93
N VAL A 597 5.56 18.12 4.04
CA VAL A 597 4.11 17.92 4.01
C VAL A 597 3.46 19.28 3.82
N LEU A 598 2.82 19.50 2.68
CA LEU A 598 1.86 20.58 2.52
C LEU A 598 0.52 20.15 3.10
N TYR A 599 -0.15 21.04 3.82
CA TYR A 599 -1.50 20.77 4.32
C TYR A 599 -2.38 21.99 4.15
N LEU A 600 -3.58 21.76 3.62
CA LEU A 600 -4.57 22.80 3.41
C LEU A 600 -5.36 22.90 4.70
N ALA A 601 -5.35 24.05 5.39
CA ALA A 601 -6.06 24.21 6.65
C ALA A 601 -6.48 25.66 6.93
N ARG A 602 -7.27 25.87 7.99
CA ARG A 602 -7.70 27.21 8.43
C ARG A 602 -6.66 27.90 9.33
N SER A 603 -5.77 27.13 9.93
CA SER A 603 -4.71 27.55 10.85
C SER A 603 -3.57 26.54 10.75
N TYR A 604 -2.36 26.95 11.13
CA TYR A 604 -1.14 26.12 11.14
C TYR A 604 -1.05 25.20 12.37
N GLU A 605 -1.95 25.35 13.33
CA GLU A 605 -1.90 24.66 14.62
C GLU A 605 -2.19 23.16 14.49
N LEU A 606 -1.66 22.39 15.43
CA LEU A 606 -1.77 20.93 15.46
C LEU A 606 -3.18 20.35 15.23
N PRO A 607 -4.27 20.85 15.85
CA PRO A 607 -5.60 20.29 15.61
C PRO A 607 -6.03 20.40 14.14
N HIS A 608 -5.61 21.47 13.46
CA HIS A 608 -5.94 21.71 12.06
C HIS A 608 -5.05 20.90 11.11
N PHE A 609 -3.78 20.66 11.47
CA PHE A 609 -2.91 19.70 10.78
C PHE A 609 -3.50 18.28 10.85
N LEU A 610 -3.83 17.80 12.06
CA LEU A 610 -4.42 16.47 12.26
C LEU A 610 -5.77 16.32 11.58
N GLN A 611 -6.57 17.40 11.53
CA GLN A 611 -7.80 17.42 10.75
C GLN A 611 -7.52 17.31 9.25
N ALA A 612 -6.52 18.04 8.73
CA ALA A 612 -6.14 17.96 7.33
C ALA A 612 -5.67 16.53 6.97
N CYS A 613 -4.90 15.86 7.82
CA CYS A 613 -4.51 14.47 7.63
C CYS A 613 -5.73 13.52 7.54
N ARG A 614 -6.66 13.62 8.49
CA ARG A 614 -7.86 12.76 8.53
C ARG A 614 -8.81 12.98 7.35
N GLU A 615 -8.88 14.20 6.84
CA GLU A 615 -9.76 14.58 5.72
C GLU A 615 -9.05 14.50 4.35
N GLY A 616 -7.85 13.92 4.29
CA GLY A 616 -7.08 13.76 3.04
C GLY A 616 -6.68 15.09 2.40
N ARG A 617 -6.47 16.15 3.18
CA ARG A 617 -6.06 17.50 2.76
C ARG A 617 -4.54 17.74 2.87
N THR A 618 -3.74 16.68 2.75
CA THR A 618 -2.27 16.74 2.83
C THR A 618 -1.63 16.25 1.54
N VAL A 619 -0.50 16.87 1.17
CA VAL A 619 0.34 16.45 0.04
C VAL A 619 1.78 16.38 0.50
N CYS A 620 2.39 15.20 0.39
CA CYS A 620 3.84 15.06 0.47
C CYS A 620 4.46 15.58 -0.83
N VAL A 621 5.38 16.54 -0.71
CA VAL A 621 6.12 17.11 -1.83
C VAL A 621 7.59 16.81 -1.62
N ILE A 622 8.20 16.16 -2.60
CA ILE A 622 9.62 15.81 -2.60
C ILE A 622 10.26 16.46 -3.80
N ARG A 623 11.21 17.35 -3.54
CA ARG A 623 12.07 18.00 -4.49
C ARG A 623 13.38 17.25 -4.58
N GLY A 624 13.65 16.75 -5.77
CA GLY A 624 14.90 16.09 -6.12
C GLY A 624 14.77 14.59 -6.35
N GLY A 625 15.75 14.09 -7.09
CA GLY A 625 15.94 12.70 -7.47
C GLY A 625 17.36 12.56 -8.01
N GLU A 626 17.52 12.07 -9.24
CA GLU A 626 18.76 12.32 -10.03
C GLU A 626 18.82 13.76 -10.51
N ASN A 627 17.65 14.33 -10.81
CA ASN A 627 17.49 15.72 -11.19
C ASN A 627 16.98 16.54 -10.00
N LYS A 628 17.64 17.66 -9.68
CA LYS A 628 17.22 18.58 -8.60
C LYS A 628 15.96 19.39 -8.95
N GLU A 629 15.57 19.39 -10.22
CA GLU A 629 14.34 20.03 -10.72
C GLU A 629 13.13 19.09 -10.69
N GLU A 630 13.34 17.80 -10.43
CA GLU A 630 12.25 16.85 -10.31
C GLU A 630 11.43 17.13 -9.03
N ILE A 631 10.11 17.13 -9.16
CA ILE A 631 9.19 17.31 -8.04
C ILE A 631 8.17 16.17 -8.08
N ALA A 632 8.14 15.39 -7.01
CA ALA A 632 7.17 14.34 -6.77
C ALA A 632 6.08 14.85 -5.83
N PHE A 633 4.81 14.54 -6.16
CA PHE A 633 3.64 14.89 -5.36
C PHE A 633 2.88 13.61 -5.00
N TYR A 634 2.60 13.45 -3.71
CA TYR A 634 1.84 12.32 -3.19
C TYR A 634 0.72 12.81 -2.25
N GLY A 635 -0.52 12.68 -2.68
CA GLY A 635 -1.71 13.05 -1.92
C GLY A 635 -2.98 12.70 -2.70
N ASP A 636 -4.14 13.11 -2.18
CA ASP A 636 -5.40 13.02 -2.93
C ASP A 636 -5.28 13.80 -4.26
N PRO A 637 -5.70 13.24 -5.41
CA PRO A 637 -5.54 13.90 -6.71
C PRO A 637 -6.10 15.32 -6.77
N ALA A 638 -7.25 15.59 -6.14
CA ALA A 638 -7.85 16.92 -6.15
C ALA A 638 -7.04 17.92 -5.32
N VAL A 639 -6.43 17.45 -4.24
CA VAL A 639 -5.58 18.28 -3.37
C VAL A 639 -4.22 18.52 -4.02
N VAL A 640 -3.65 17.51 -4.71
CA VAL A 640 -2.44 17.65 -5.53
C VAL A 640 -2.66 18.68 -6.65
N GLU A 641 -3.78 18.61 -7.37
CA GLU A 641 -4.15 19.58 -8.39
C GLU A 641 -4.24 21.00 -7.80
N TYR A 642 -4.92 21.15 -6.65
CA TYR A 642 -5.06 22.44 -5.97
C TYR A 642 -3.70 23.06 -5.61
N VAL A 643 -2.79 22.30 -4.99
CA VAL A 643 -1.47 22.83 -4.62
C VAL A 643 -0.63 23.16 -5.85
N LYS A 644 -0.73 22.39 -6.95
CA LYS A 644 -0.05 22.71 -8.21
C LYS A 644 -0.54 24.03 -8.81
N ASN A 645 -1.85 24.28 -8.80
CA ASN A 645 -2.43 25.52 -9.29
C ASN A 645 -2.08 26.75 -8.43
N HIS A 646 -1.78 26.52 -7.15
CA HIS A 646 -1.40 27.55 -6.18
C HIS A 646 0.10 27.52 -5.84
N GLN A 647 0.95 27.07 -6.78
CA GLN A 647 2.38 26.88 -6.52
C GLN A 647 3.07 28.14 -5.95
N ASN A 648 2.70 29.33 -6.44
CA ASN A 648 3.26 30.60 -5.98
C ASN A 648 3.02 30.90 -4.49
N ASP A 649 2.03 30.26 -3.86
CA ASP A 649 1.64 30.54 -2.48
C ASP A 649 2.51 29.79 -1.45
N TRP A 650 3.15 28.69 -1.85
CA TRP A 650 3.87 27.80 -0.94
C TRP A 650 5.29 27.44 -1.40
N GLN A 651 5.62 27.63 -2.67
CA GLN A 651 6.95 27.32 -3.20
C GLN A 651 8.05 28.03 -2.41
N TRP A 652 9.06 27.26 -1.99
CA TRP A 652 10.13 27.74 -1.11
C TRP A 652 11.50 27.85 -1.77
N TRP A 653 11.66 27.40 -3.03
CA TRP A 653 12.90 27.47 -3.79
C TRP A 653 12.94 28.59 -4.81
#